data_AF-A0A936IFV0-F1
#
_entry.id   AF-A0A936IFV0-F1
#
_cell.length_a   1.000
_cell.length_b   1.000
_cell.length_c   1.000
_cell.angle_alpha   90.00
_cell.angle_beta   90.00
_cell.angle_gamma   90.00
#
_symmetry.space_group_name_H-M   'P 1'
#
loop_
_entity.id
_entity.type
_entity.pdbx_description
1 polymer ?
#
loop_
_entity_poly.entity_id
_entity_poly.type
_entity_poly.pdbx_seq_one_letter_code
_entity_poly.pdbx_strand_id
1 'polypeptide(L)'
;MRALQDLSSRRFAGGSLAALLAIALLVGCNGDPTPVIGGSDVTNTGSSGGDSTGVPFVPAVAGEFVDASPAAGDMSVAAYPGIPVTIALSGNGGTSALQFHVSSAPSAGSLGTPTKTGASTASITYTAPLNFSGPVSFSYQVDDGARRSAPATVRINVYPRIYFTLDRYEGAAPLTVVGRIATVNGEPLPSGEYRWDWAGVEDSGPVLSQAQRAHTFSQPGVYAVALTVVLNGLAGPVSCSHTPSKDTDRAQIAVGGNTVTISGRVLRANGQPMAGITVGIGGTLISTTTDAQGNYALTVATGWSGSVRPLADGFSFQPESRTFGVLNGSQGGQDFTGHASVAPEGVLAVVPADPFSPSGPQGGPFAPNQVEYQVSNVGTAAVEWTATASHGWLSVSPGSGVLVPGGAAVVAVALTPAVNSFAPGTYPAEVIFANITNGLGNESRGVSLTVTPPPTYVISGTVTLDGGGDLAGVTLGGLPGNPMTNASGYFSASVPAGWSGLVVPSKDGYTFAPASRSYATVSANQPGQNFVASVSAPGTASSVSQYGITWTFSQPRPVGQFVNGDWWVVGPVTITAVDPAPTGTGADFRNGSQVNPKAGQYQGFDGAALHFDPNLPAVFPLVLQAGQSLVSTIGRPLDDPNMLDILNIGRSGASVRLRTAAVLTCLAAPVPATMLRPPYCGNEKPLFDSAALRMDLLPTLAPTSGWFFVNSLPPGTSRGAQFARYFQRPWIMTQANDWCALIKPVENQTRYYRESHTIESEAALLLCLDPNCIQFGPGDKQKLVINFVQYGIDSHYVAKSFGGNEGDRCLSKWPGVFAGIMLDHAEMRSANNGHHSFKTEALLYRGTGWTGATALYSSRENALDTHEQFSPFDNNNWCQTDPGGNNGFKNESYRRTTHSHTWVGTALAARLMNATGYWNNDVFFDYIDRWMTEDDSAYYDALMQLSMSAPCGGGPVNIGYPQRSVPFSQFTKNMWNAYR
;
A
#
# COMPACT_ATOMS: atom_id res chain seq x y z
N MET A 1 2.10 65.99 -11.72
CA MET A 1 2.76 66.85 -10.72
C MET A 1 1.77 67.93 -10.29
N ARG A 2 1.31 67.95 -9.02
CA ARG A 2 0.74 69.13 -8.31
C ARG A 2 0.31 68.75 -6.87
N ALA A 3 0.36 69.75 -5.98
CA ALA A 3 -0.51 69.96 -4.81
C ALA A 3 -0.39 69.08 -3.53
N LEU A 4 -0.04 69.76 -2.41
CA LEU A 4 -0.64 69.70 -1.04
C LEU A 4 -0.38 68.41 -0.20
N GLN A 5 0.38 68.46 0.92
CA GLN A 5 0.01 68.83 2.32
C GLN A 5 -0.47 67.63 3.18
N ASP A 6 -0.20 67.48 4.50
CA ASP A 6 0.73 68.15 5.45
C ASP A 6 0.97 67.25 6.72
N LEU A 7 1.88 67.63 7.64
CA LEU A 7 2.08 67.28 9.09
C LEU A 7 1.48 65.98 9.74
N SER A 8 2.07 65.29 10.75
CA SER A 8 3.42 65.30 11.37
C SER A 8 3.67 64.20 12.46
N SER A 9 4.91 63.68 12.51
CA SER A 9 5.71 63.30 13.71
C SER A 9 5.63 61.93 14.47
N ARG A 10 6.84 61.46 14.87
CA ARG A 10 7.27 60.58 16.02
C ARG A 10 7.35 59.02 15.92
N ARG A 11 8.62 58.54 15.94
CA ARG A 11 9.25 57.35 16.62
C ARG A 11 8.69 55.92 16.36
N PHE A 12 9.44 54.95 15.82
CA PHE A 12 10.67 54.21 16.28
C PHE A 12 10.43 53.17 17.42
N ALA A 13 10.96 51.92 17.44
CA ALA A 13 11.51 50.99 16.41
C ALA A 13 11.95 49.61 17.04
N GLY A 14 12.05 48.52 16.23
CA GLY A 14 12.84 47.27 16.47
C GLY A 14 12.30 46.23 17.48
N GLY A 15 12.71 44.94 17.51
CA GLY A 15 13.56 44.11 16.62
C GLY A 15 14.72 43.37 17.36
N SER A 16 15.25 42.18 16.97
CA SER A 16 14.85 41.12 16.00
C SER A 16 15.89 39.96 15.91
N LEU A 17 15.49 38.70 15.62
CA LEU A 17 16.32 37.47 15.31
C LEU A 17 17.17 36.87 16.48
N ALA A 18 17.73 35.63 16.46
CA ALA A 18 17.35 34.31 15.87
C ALA A 18 18.30 33.12 16.31
N ALA A 19 17.79 31.86 16.27
CA ALA A 19 18.44 30.53 16.04
C ALA A 19 19.63 29.96 16.88
N LEU A 20 19.60 28.65 17.26
CA LEU A 20 20.54 27.55 16.85
C LEU A 20 20.56 26.21 17.68
N LEU A 21 20.54 25.06 16.96
CA LEU A 21 21.32 23.78 17.14
C LEU A 21 21.01 22.60 18.14
N ALA A 22 20.20 21.62 17.67
CA ALA A 22 20.48 20.18 17.34
C ALA A 22 21.31 19.13 18.18
N ILE A 23 20.90 17.84 17.99
CA ILE A 23 21.61 16.51 18.05
C ILE A 23 21.38 15.58 19.29
N ALA A 24 21.28 14.26 19.04
CA ALA A 24 21.09 13.16 20.00
C ALA A 24 21.74 11.83 19.50
N LEU A 25 21.84 10.79 20.37
CA LEU A 25 22.24 9.36 20.15
C LEU A 25 22.16 8.64 21.54
N LEU A 26 22.09 7.32 21.79
CA LEU A 26 21.95 6.03 21.06
C LEU A 26 21.37 4.98 22.06
N VAL A 27 20.72 3.88 21.64
CA VAL A 27 20.28 2.74 22.49
C VAL A 27 20.68 1.37 21.87
N GLY A 28 21.00 0.38 22.69
CA GLY A 28 21.23 -1.03 22.27
C GLY A 28 20.62 -2.05 23.26
N CYS A 29 20.37 -3.28 22.80
CA CYS A 29 19.60 -4.32 23.52
C CYS A 29 20.35 -5.67 23.64
N ASN A 30 19.70 -6.63 24.35
CA ASN A 30 20.04 -8.04 24.65
C ASN A 30 20.63 -8.25 26.08
N GLY A 31 20.16 -9.21 26.89
CA GLY A 31 19.07 -10.18 26.71
C GLY A 31 18.76 -11.02 27.98
N ASP A 32 17.76 -11.90 27.88
CA ASP A 32 17.21 -12.86 28.89
C ASP A 32 18.24 -13.82 29.56
N PRO A 33 17.93 -14.56 30.69
CA PRO A 33 16.61 -15.12 31.04
C PRO A 33 16.20 -15.17 32.56
N THR A 34 15.23 -16.06 32.85
CA THR A 34 14.37 -16.25 34.03
C THR A 34 14.99 -16.94 35.29
N PRO A 35 14.27 -17.02 36.45
CA PRO A 35 14.90 -17.12 37.79
C PRO A 35 14.56 -18.38 38.65
N VAL A 36 14.73 -18.26 39.98
CA VAL A 36 14.21 -19.04 41.15
C VAL A 36 15.19 -19.99 41.87
N ILE A 37 15.46 -19.74 43.17
CA ILE A 37 15.28 -20.60 44.39
C ILE A 37 16.08 -20.03 45.60
N GLY A 38 15.39 -19.73 46.73
CA GLY A 38 15.92 -19.62 48.12
C GLY A 38 16.85 -18.42 48.47
N GLY A 39 16.92 -17.93 49.72
CA GLY A 39 16.20 -18.25 50.98
C GLY A 39 16.75 -17.46 52.19
N SER A 40 16.29 -17.77 53.42
CA SER A 40 16.70 -17.21 54.75
C SER A 40 16.22 -15.76 55.07
N ASP A 41 15.91 -15.37 56.32
CA ASP A 41 15.76 -16.16 57.57
C ASP A 41 14.78 -15.53 58.61
N VAL A 42 14.55 -16.25 59.73
CA VAL A 42 13.59 -16.01 60.81
C VAL A 42 14.19 -15.08 61.91
N THR A 43 13.46 -14.22 62.63
CA THR A 43 12.73 -14.54 63.90
C THR A 43 12.09 -13.29 64.51
N ASN A 44 10.94 -13.44 65.19
CA ASN A 44 10.74 -12.90 66.54
C ASN A 44 9.60 -13.63 67.31
N THR A 45 9.63 -13.61 68.63
CA THR A 45 8.67 -14.25 69.56
C THR A 45 8.05 -13.24 70.53
N GLY A 46 6.77 -13.40 70.90
CA GLY A 46 6.02 -12.43 71.73
C GLY A 46 5.80 -12.80 73.21
N SER A 47 4.67 -12.33 73.78
CA SER A 47 4.16 -12.48 75.18
C SER A 47 4.62 -11.41 76.21
N SER A 48 3.82 -10.99 77.22
CA SER A 48 2.35 -11.06 77.46
C SER A 48 1.86 -10.26 78.70
N GLY A 49 0.54 -9.95 78.78
CA GLY A 49 -0.24 -9.53 79.98
C GLY A 49 -0.53 -8.01 80.08
N GLY A 50 -1.72 -7.50 80.47
CA GLY A 50 -3.04 -8.03 80.92
C GLY A 50 -3.98 -6.84 81.29
N ASP A 51 -5.21 -6.94 81.85
CA ASP A 51 -6.17 -8.03 82.09
C ASP A 51 -7.58 -7.46 82.53
N SER A 52 -8.62 -8.30 82.64
CA SER A 52 -9.87 -8.18 83.44
C SER A 52 -11.10 -7.29 83.02
N THR A 53 -12.16 -7.99 82.57
CA THR A 53 -13.62 -7.87 82.94
C THR A 53 -14.52 -6.63 82.69
N GLY A 54 -15.59 -6.83 81.89
CA GLY A 54 -16.93 -6.15 81.98
C GLY A 54 -17.08 -4.81 81.22
N VAL A 55 -18.19 -4.43 80.55
CA VAL A 55 -19.57 -4.99 80.39
C VAL A 55 -20.08 -4.71 78.94
N PRO A 56 -21.38 -4.87 78.61
CA PRO A 56 -21.95 -5.96 77.81
C PRO A 56 -21.68 -5.91 76.28
N PHE A 57 -21.98 -7.02 75.61
CA PHE A 57 -21.76 -7.26 74.18
C PHE A 57 -22.88 -6.69 73.28
N VAL A 58 -22.51 -5.95 72.23
CA VAL A 58 -23.34 -5.65 71.06
C VAL A 58 -22.51 -5.99 69.81
N PRO A 59 -23.01 -6.79 68.86
CA PRO A 59 -22.19 -7.25 67.74
C PRO A 59 -21.97 -6.14 66.70
N ALA A 60 -20.73 -5.66 66.60
CA ALA A 60 -20.25 -5.00 65.40
C ALA A 60 -19.84 -6.08 64.38
N VAL A 61 -20.48 -6.09 63.21
CA VAL A 61 -20.15 -7.02 62.12
C VAL A 61 -18.76 -6.68 61.58
N ALA A 62 -17.91 -7.70 61.42
CA ALA A 62 -16.64 -7.54 60.72
C ALA A 62 -16.93 -7.22 59.24
N GLY A 63 -16.62 -5.99 58.82
CA GLY A 63 -16.70 -5.60 57.41
C GLY A 63 -15.71 -6.41 56.60
N GLU A 64 -16.18 -7.06 55.53
CA GLU A 64 -15.33 -7.74 54.57
C GLU A 64 -14.36 -6.71 53.95
N PHE A 65 -13.08 -7.09 53.81
CA PHE A 65 -12.18 -6.33 52.94
C PHE A 65 -12.66 -6.50 51.50
N VAL A 66 -13.35 -5.47 50.99
CA VAL A 66 -13.86 -5.44 49.61
C VAL A 66 -12.67 -5.34 48.66
N ASP A 67 -12.16 -6.50 48.27
CA ASP A 67 -11.14 -6.67 47.24
C ASP A 67 -11.56 -5.94 45.95
N ALA A 68 -10.76 -4.96 45.56
CA ALA A 68 -11.14 -3.96 44.57
C ALA A 68 -11.15 -4.58 43.16
N SER A 69 -12.34 -4.62 42.55
CA SER A 69 -12.58 -5.21 41.23
C SER A 69 -11.52 -4.79 40.20
N PRO A 70 -10.93 -5.74 39.47
CA PRO A 70 -9.81 -5.46 38.58
C PRO A 70 -10.27 -4.59 37.40
N ALA A 71 -9.42 -3.64 37.01
CA ALA A 71 -9.69 -2.63 36.00
C ALA A 71 -8.53 -2.52 35.00
N ALA A 72 -8.82 -2.60 33.70
CA ALA A 72 -7.85 -2.42 32.62
C ALA A 72 -7.75 -0.94 32.19
N GLY A 73 -6.60 -0.51 31.69
CA GLY A 73 -6.36 0.88 31.25
C GLY A 73 -6.60 1.11 29.76
N ASP A 74 -7.44 2.09 29.41
CA ASP A 74 -7.58 2.63 28.04
C ASP A 74 -6.28 3.33 27.61
N MET A 75 -5.90 3.21 26.33
CA MET A 75 -4.68 3.86 25.82
C MET A 75 -4.75 4.18 24.31
N SER A 76 -3.81 5.01 23.84
CA SER A 76 -3.65 5.37 22.43
C SER A 76 -2.17 5.25 22.01
N VAL A 77 -1.91 4.70 20.82
CA VAL A 77 -0.56 4.41 20.29
C VAL A 77 -0.45 4.85 18.83
N ALA A 78 0.75 5.25 18.41
CA ALA A 78 1.08 5.53 17.01
C ALA A 78 1.71 4.29 16.33
N ALA A 79 1.40 4.06 15.06
CA ALA A 79 2.01 2.99 14.28
C ALA A 79 2.25 3.42 12.82
N TYR A 80 3.05 2.62 12.11
CA TYR A 80 3.30 2.77 10.68
C TYR A 80 3.11 1.43 9.95
N PRO A 81 2.70 1.43 8.67
CA PRO A 81 2.51 0.22 7.88
C PRO A 81 3.74 -0.70 7.92
N GLY A 82 3.53 -1.96 8.31
CA GLY A 82 4.59 -2.97 8.40
C GLY A 82 5.65 -2.75 9.48
N ILE A 83 5.50 -1.79 10.40
CA ILE A 83 6.35 -1.67 11.59
C ILE A 83 5.62 -2.29 12.80
N PRO A 84 6.18 -3.33 13.44
CA PRO A 84 5.69 -3.80 14.72
C PRO A 84 5.91 -2.75 15.81
N VAL A 85 4.86 -2.43 16.57
CA VAL A 85 4.91 -1.57 17.76
C VAL A 85 4.56 -2.39 18.99
N THR A 86 5.40 -2.30 20.03
CA THR A 86 5.13 -2.94 21.33
C THR A 86 4.31 -2.01 22.20
N ILE A 87 3.19 -2.52 22.71
CA ILE A 87 2.17 -1.78 23.45
C ILE A 87 2.18 -2.30 24.89
N ALA A 88 2.39 -1.40 25.85
CA ALA A 88 2.38 -1.73 27.27
C ALA A 88 0.93 -1.71 27.81
N LEU A 89 0.43 -2.87 28.24
CA LEU A 89 -0.87 -3.03 28.88
C LEU A 89 -0.73 -2.93 30.40
N SER A 90 -1.76 -2.39 31.07
CA SER A 90 -1.77 -2.26 32.54
C SER A 90 -3.15 -2.54 33.12
N GLY A 91 -3.18 -2.98 34.38
CA GLY A 91 -4.40 -3.13 35.13
C GLY A 91 -4.19 -3.00 36.63
N ASN A 92 -5.19 -2.48 37.33
CA ASN A 92 -5.17 -2.21 38.77
C ASN A 92 -6.29 -2.98 39.47
N GLY A 93 -6.10 -3.34 40.74
CA GLY A 93 -7.03 -4.16 41.53
C GLY A 93 -6.57 -5.61 41.70
N GLY A 94 -7.22 -6.33 42.62
CA GLY A 94 -6.83 -7.67 43.07
C GLY A 94 -5.63 -7.72 44.03
N THR A 95 -5.59 -8.75 44.88
CA THR A 95 -4.43 -9.10 45.72
C THR A 95 -3.47 -10.12 45.06
N SER A 96 -3.86 -10.63 43.90
CA SER A 96 -3.19 -11.62 43.06
C SER A 96 -2.68 -10.99 41.76
N ALA A 97 -1.65 -11.58 41.14
CA ALA A 97 -1.02 -11.01 39.95
C ALA A 97 -1.88 -11.24 38.69
N LEU A 98 -2.36 -10.17 38.08
CA LEU A 98 -3.38 -10.15 37.00
C LEU A 98 -3.02 -10.93 35.72
N GLN A 99 -4.01 -11.56 35.11
CA GLN A 99 -3.93 -12.11 33.75
C GLN A 99 -4.47 -11.12 32.72
N PHE A 100 -4.00 -11.18 31.47
CA PHE A 100 -4.36 -10.24 30.40
C PHE A 100 -4.98 -11.00 29.22
N HIS A 101 -6.17 -10.58 28.79
CA HIS A 101 -6.95 -11.25 27.75
C HIS A 101 -7.40 -10.26 26.69
N VAL A 102 -7.08 -10.51 25.41
CA VAL A 102 -7.64 -9.71 24.29
C VAL A 102 -9.11 -10.07 24.13
N SER A 103 -10.00 -9.10 24.29
CA SER A 103 -11.47 -9.25 24.19
C SER A 103 -12.02 -8.88 22.81
N SER A 104 -11.27 -8.15 21.99
CA SER A 104 -11.54 -7.98 20.56
C SER A 104 -10.25 -7.75 19.79
N ALA A 105 -10.12 -8.35 18.60
CA ALA A 105 -9.02 -8.09 17.67
C ALA A 105 -9.16 -6.69 17.03
N PRO A 106 -8.06 -6.11 16.46
CA PRO A 106 -8.15 -4.87 15.70
C PRO A 106 -8.83 -5.09 14.33
N SER A 107 -9.45 -4.03 13.81
CA SER A 107 -10.13 -4.04 12.50
C SER A 107 -9.19 -4.20 11.30
N ALA A 108 -7.89 -3.93 11.48
CA ALA A 108 -6.84 -4.27 10.54
C ALA A 108 -5.53 -4.54 11.31
N GLY A 109 -4.65 -5.37 10.76
CA GLY A 109 -3.36 -5.73 11.38
C GLY A 109 -3.42 -6.91 12.33
N SER A 110 -2.24 -7.30 12.83
CA SER A 110 -2.06 -8.49 13.68
C SER A 110 -1.63 -8.11 15.08
N LEU A 111 -2.09 -8.88 16.08
CA LEU A 111 -1.60 -8.84 17.45
C LEU A 111 -0.79 -10.11 17.76
N GLY A 112 0.30 -9.95 18.51
CA GLY A 112 0.92 -11.05 19.25
C GLY A 112 0.13 -11.42 20.50
N THR A 113 0.62 -12.40 21.26
CA THR A 113 0.04 -12.79 22.55
C THR A 113 0.45 -11.80 23.66
N PRO A 114 -0.44 -11.40 24.58
CA PRO A 114 -0.06 -10.65 25.78
C PRO A 114 1.01 -11.39 26.58
N THR A 115 2.17 -10.77 26.75
CA THR A 115 3.31 -11.29 27.50
C THR A 115 3.45 -10.49 28.80
N LYS A 116 3.31 -11.16 29.95
CA LYS A 116 3.27 -10.48 31.25
C LYS A 116 4.64 -9.91 31.63
N THR A 117 4.68 -8.63 32.02
CA THR A 117 5.91 -7.87 32.34
C THR A 117 6.00 -7.47 33.81
N GLY A 118 4.94 -7.64 34.59
CA GLY A 118 4.90 -7.39 36.03
C GLY A 118 3.65 -8.00 36.69
N ALA A 119 3.42 -7.72 37.97
CA ALA A 119 2.23 -8.21 38.67
C ALA A 119 0.92 -7.63 38.09
N SER A 120 0.99 -6.38 37.62
CA SER A 120 -0.11 -5.53 37.13
C SER A 120 0.08 -5.06 35.68
N THR A 121 1.05 -5.61 34.94
CA THR A 121 1.45 -5.14 33.61
C THR A 121 1.79 -6.28 32.63
N ALA A 122 1.57 -6.01 31.35
CA ALA A 122 1.95 -6.87 30.23
C ALA A 122 2.42 -6.04 29.03
N SER A 123 2.93 -6.70 28.00
CA SER A 123 3.18 -6.11 26.69
C SER A 123 2.51 -6.95 25.60
N ILE A 124 2.13 -6.30 24.49
CA ILE A 124 1.57 -6.95 23.31
C ILE A 124 2.09 -6.23 22.06
N THR A 125 2.54 -6.98 21.05
CA THR A 125 3.01 -6.37 19.80
C THR A 125 1.85 -6.27 18.82
N TYR A 126 1.63 -5.07 18.26
CA TYR A 126 0.73 -4.85 17.11
C TYR A 126 1.56 -4.61 15.85
N THR A 127 1.15 -5.17 14.71
CA THR A 127 1.75 -4.87 13.40
C THR A 127 0.66 -4.48 12.40
N ALA A 128 0.73 -3.25 11.89
CA ALA A 128 -0.18 -2.76 10.86
C ALA A 128 0.10 -3.40 9.48
N PRO A 129 -0.91 -3.65 8.64
CA PRO A 129 -0.70 -4.07 7.26
C PRO A 129 0.11 -3.02 6.47
N LEU A 130 0.97 -3.46 5.57
CA LEU A 130 1.88 -2.59 4.78
C LEU A 130 1.19 -1.52 3.94
N ASN A 131 -0.12 -1.64 3.69
CA ASN A 131 -0.90 -0.73 2.84
C ASN A 131 -1.97 0.04 3.63
N PHE A 132 -2.06 -0.14 4.95
CA PHE A 132 -3.12 0.46 5.77
C PHE A 132 -2.65 1.73 6.48
N SER A 133 -3.41 2.80 6.35
CA SER A 133 -3.31 4.00 7.20
C SER A 133 -4.70 4.46 7.63
N GLY A 134 -4.84 4.81 8.91
CA GLY A 134 -6.12 5.12 9.54
C GLY A 134 -6.15 4.66 11.01
N PRO A 135 -7.24 4.91 11.73
CA PRO A 135 -7.43 4.40 13.09
C PRO A 135 -7.85 2.93 13.07
N VAL A 136 -7.26 2.13 13.96
CA VAL A 136 -7.81 0.84 14.42
C VAL A 136 -7.92 0.86 15.94
N SER A 137 -8.66 -0.09 16.50
CA SER A 137 -8.61 -0.33 17.94
C SER A 137 -8.89 -1.79 18.27
N PHE A 138 -8.25 -2.28 19.33
CA PHE A 138 -8.50 -3.60 19.92
C PHE A 138 -8.87 -3.40 21.39
N SER A 139 -9.48 -4.41 22.01
CA SER A 139 -9.83 -4.34 23.45
C SER A 139 -9.19 -5.47 24.24
N TYR A 140 -8.93 -5.22 25.52
CA TYR A 140 -8.43 -6.22 26.46
C TYR A 140 -9.10 -6.09 27.83
N GLN A 141 -9.10 -7.19 28.57
CA GLN A 141 -9.55 -7.28 29.95
C GLN A 141 -8.40 -7.79 30.83
N VAL A 142 -8.44 -7.42 32.11
CA VAL A 142 -7.60 -8.02 33.16
C VAL A 142 -8.43 -8.87 34.11
N ASP A 143 -7.82 -9.89 34.69
CA ASP A 143 -8.49 -10.92 35.49
C ASP A 143 -7.64 -11.25 36.73
N ASP A 144 -8.24 -11.23 37.92
CA ASP A 144 -7.57 -11.47 39.22
C ASP A 144 -7.57 -12.96 39.63
N GLY A 145 -8.28 -13.82 38.91
CA GLY A 145 -8.52 -15.24 39.22
C GLY A 145 -9.91 -15.53 39.79
N ALA A 146 -10.68 -14.50 40.16
CA ALA A 146 -12.06 -14.57 40.67
C ALA A 146 -13.02 -13.60 39.96
N ARG A 147 -12.53 -12.48 39.44
CA ARG A 147 -13.29 -11.45 38.70
C ARG A 147 -12.50 -10.98 37.48
N ARG A 148 -13.25 -10.52 36.47
CA ARG A 148 -12.70 -9.96 35.22
C ARG A 148 -13.17 -8.52 35.02
N SER A 149 -12.28 -7.67 34.53
CA SER A 149 -12.53 -6.26 34.31
C SER A 149 -13.57 -5.99 33.22
N ALA A 150 -14.10 -4.76 33.20
CA ALA A 150 -14.63 -4.20 31.97
C ALA A 150 -13.52 -4.17 30.88
N PRO A 151 -13.85 -4.33 29.58
CA PRO A 151 -12.88 -4.17 28.51
C PRO A 151 -12.34 -2.74 28.42
N ALA A 152 -11.02 -2.60 28.38
CA ALA A 152 -10.34 -1.37 28.00
C ALA A 152 -9.95 -1.39 26.52
N THR A 153 -9.91 -0.21 25.91
CA THR A 153 -9.65 0.01 24.48
C THR A 153 -8.23 0.50 24.26
N VAL A 154 -7.47 -0.22 23.44
CA VAL A 154 -6.22 0.25 22.84
C VAL A 154 -6.54 0.81 21.46
N ARG A 155 -6.38 2.12 21.29
CA ARG A 155 -6.52 2.81 20.00
C ARG A 155 -5.17 2.92 19.32
N ILE A 156 -5.11 2.71 18.01
CA ILE A 156 -3.86 2.77 17.25
C ILE A 156 -4.07 3.58 15.99
N ASN A 157 -3.39 4.72 15.87
CA ASN A 157 -3.41 5.55 14.67
C ASN A 157 -2.24 5.14 13.77
N VAL A 158 -2.55 4.60 12.59
CA VAL A 158 -1.56 4.15 11.61
C VAL A 158 -1.36 5.25 10.55
N TYR A 159 -0.15 5.78 10.43
CA TYR A 159 0.17 6.90 9.52
C TYR A 159 0.86 6.40 8.25
N PRO A 160 0.56 6.97 7.05
CA PRO A 160 1.21 6.55 5.82
C PRO A 160 2.71 6.86 5.88
N ARG A 161 3.55 5.96 5.35
CA ARG A 161 5.01 6.20 5.27
C ARG A 161 5.31 7.31 4.26
N ILE A 162 6.07 8.30 4.70
CA ILE A 162 6.56 9.44 3.90
C ILE A 162 8.05 9.22 3.62
N TYR A 163 8.50 9.56 2.41
CA TYR A 163 9.89 9.52 2.03
C TYR A 163 10.30 10.74 1.20
N PHE A 164 11.60 10.99 1.10
CA PHE A 164 12.16 11.99 0.20
C PHE A 164 13.30 11.47 -0.68
N THR A 165 13.60 12.22 -1.74
CA THR A 165 14.68 11.97 -2.71
C THR A 165 15.30 13.28 -3.18
N LEU A 166 16.60 13.28 -3.50
CA LEU A 166 17.27 14.38 -4.20
C LEU A 166 17.52 14.03 -5.68
N ASP A 167 17.62 15.02 -6.56
CA ASP A 167 17.92 14.83 -7.98
C ASP A 167 19.40 14.53 -8.29
N ARG A 168 20.30 14.92 -7.39
CA ARG A 168 21.75 14.64 -7.45
C ARG A 168 22.40 14.75 -6.06
N TYR A 169 23.55 14.11 -5.88
CA TYR A 169 24.23 13.97 -4.59
C TYR A 169 25.69 14.46 -4.62
N GLU A 170 26.25 14.78 -5.79
CA GLU A 170 27.60 15.32 -5.92
C GLU A 170 27.75 16.27 -7.12
N GLY A 171 28.80 17.09 -7.12
CA GLY A 171 29.19 17.89 -8.28
C GLY A 171 30.18 19.03 -7.98
N ALA A 172 30.39 19.90 -8.97
CA ALA A 172 31.16 21.12 -8.81
C ALA A 172 30.30 22.25 -8.23
N ALA A 173 30.90 23.18 -7.48
CA ALA A 173 30.23 24.42 -7.10
C ALA A 173 30.08 25.35 -8.32
N PRO A 174 28.93 26.03 -8.52
CA PRO A 174 27.70 25.94 -7.74
C PRO A 174 26.84 24.71 -8.10
N LEU A 175 26.40 23.97 -7.09
CA LEU A 175 25.54 22.78 -7.28
C LEU A 175 24.10 23.05 -6.84
N THR A 176 23.19 23.22 -7.81
CA THR A 176 21.74 23.20 -7.54
C THR A 176 21.27 21.76 -7.32
N VAL A 177 20.50 21.52 -6.26
CA VAL A 177 19.91 20.21 -5.92
C VAL A 177 18.41 20.37 -5.65
N VAL A 178 17.61 19.42 -6.13
CA VAL A 178 16.14 19.43 -6.04
C VAL A 178 15.66 18.27 -5.17
N GLY A 179 15.09 18.60 -4.01
CA GLY A 179 14.43 17.65 -3.12
C GLY A 179 12.97 17.43 -3.50
N ARG A 180 12.47 16.20 -3.31
CA ARG A 180 11.08 15.79 -3.60
C ARG A 180 10.53 14.97 -2.44
N ILE A 181 9.25 15.15 -2.11
CA ILE A 181 8.53 14.40 -1.07
C ILE A 181 7.47 13.51 -1.73
N ALA A 182 7.32 12.27 -1.26
CA ALA A 182 6.23 11.38 -1.65
C ALA A 182 5.80 10.49 -0.48
N THR A 183 4.57 9.98 -0.53
CA THR A 183 4.14 8.83 0.29
C THR A 183 4.50 7.54 -0.44
N VAL A 184 4.77 6.46 0.28
CA VAL A 184 5.15 5.14 -0.31
C VAL A 184 4.06 4.61 -1.27
N ASN A 185 2.80 5.00 -1.07
CA ASN A 185 1.64 4.48 -1.79
C ASN A 185 1.03 5.48 -2.80
N GLY A 186 1.59 6.68 -2.95
CA GLY A 186 1.02 7.75 -3.80
C GLY A 186 -0.18 8.50 -3.20
N GLU A 187 -0.58 8.15 -1.97
CA GLU A 187 -1.57 8.87 -1.16
C GLU A 187 -1.23 10.36 -0.98
N PRO A 188 -2.22 11.24 -0.80
CA PRO A 188 -1.99 12.63 -0.43
C PRO A 188 -1.07 12.76 0.79
N LEU A 189 -0.17 13.76 0.76
CA LEU A 189 0.65 14.10 1.92
C LEU A 189 -0.27 14.48 3.10
N PRO A 190 -0.11 13.85 4.28
CA PRO A 190 -0.92 14.18 5.46
C PRO A 190 -0.89 15.67 5.82
N SER A 191 -2.00 16.18 6.35
CA SER A 191 -2.08 17.56 6.84
C SER A 191 -1.12 17.76 8.02
N GLY A 192 -0.10 18.59 7.81
CA GLY A 192 0.96 18.86 8.76
C GLY A 192 1.97 19.85 8.19
N GLU A 193 3.01 20.17 8.95
CA GLU A 193 4.07 21.08 8.54
C GLU A 193 5.28 20.30 8.00
N TYR A 194 5.77 20.68 6.81
CA TYR A 194 6.94 20.10 6.15
C TYR A 194 8.05 21.16 6.09
N ARG A 195 9.20 20.91 6.73
CA ARG A 195 10.35 21.83 6.75
C ARG A 195 11.60 21.17 6.18
N TRP A 196 12.26 21.87 5.25
CA TRP A 196 13.55 21.45 4.71
C TRP A 196 14.71 22.21 5.37
N ASP A 197 15.67 21.46 5.89
CA ASP A 197 16.96 21.93 6.41
C ASP A 197 18.02 21.71 5.32
N TRP A 198 18.50 22.79 4.71
CA TRP A 198 19.60 22.76 3.73
C TRP A 198 20.90 23.17 4.42
N ALA A 199 21.44 22.26 5.23
CA ALA A 199 22.67 22.41 6.01
C ALA A 199 22.71 23.65 6.93
N GLY A 200 21.67 23.83 7.74
CA GLY A 200 21.54 24.93 8.70
C GLY A 200 20.78 26.14 8.16
N VAL A 201 20.42 26.14 6.88
CA VAL A 201 19.46 27.10 6.30
C VAL A 201 18.08 26.44 6.26
N GLU A 202 17.21 26.78 7.22
CA GLU A 202 15.78 26.50 7.10
C GLU A 202 15.18 27.33 5.94
N ASP A 203 14.48 26.68 5.01
CA ASP A 203 13.69 27.39 3.99
C ASP A 203 12.50 28.10 4.65
N SER A 204 12.43 29.43 4.53
CA SER A 204 11.68 30.26 5.49
C SER A 204 10.17 30.34 5.21
N GLY A 205 9.44 29.25 5.50
CA GLY A 205 7.98 29.25 5.60
C GLY A 205 7.33 27.86 5.68
N PRO A 206 6.14 27.72 6.31
CA PRO A 206 5.45 26.44 6.43
C PRO A 206 4.96 25.93 5.07
N VAL A 207 5.55 24.84 4.56
CA VAL A 207 5.22 24.29 3.24
C VAL A 207 4.02 23.34 3.32
N LEU A 208 2.82 23.92 3.31
CA LEU A 208 1.56 23.17 3.50
C LEU A 208 1.08 22.35 2.27
N SER A 209 1.73 22.44 1.10
CA SER A 209 1.18 21.82 -0.13
C SER A 209 2.13 21.55 -1.31
N GLN A 210 3.46 21.61 -1.16
CA GLN A 210 4.39 21.51 -2.31
C GLN A 210 5.39 20.35 -2.20
N ALA A 211 5.22 19.36 -3.08
CA ALA A 211 5.98 18.11 -3.11
C ALA A 211 7.43 18.22 -3.64
N GLN A 212 7.96 19.43 -3.88
CA GLN A 212 9.35 19.64 -4.31
C GLN A 212 9.94 20.99 -3.83
N ARG A 213 11.26 21.01 -3.61
CA ARG A 213 12.07 22.16 -3.22
C ARG A 213 13.42 22.14 -3.93
N ALA A 214 14.07 23.29 -4.09
CA ALA A 214 15.38 23.40 -4.73
C ALA A 214 16.28 24.36 -3.97
N HIS A 215 17.57 24.02 -3.85
CA HIS A 215 18.59 24.82 -3.18
C HIS A 215 19.90 24.80 -3.99
N THR A 216 20.74 25.83 -3.89
CA THR A 216 22.01 25.92 -4.64
C THR A 216 23.20 26.10 -3.71
N PHE A 217 24.02 25.05 -3.62
CA PHE A 217 25.28 25.04 -2.86
C PHE A 217 26.38 25.73 -3.67
N SER A 218 26.54 27.03 -3.44
CA SER A 218 27.49 27.89 -4.17
C SER A 218 28.94 27.80 -3.68
N GLN A 219 29.23 26.97 -2.68
CA GLN A 219 30.56 26.78 -2.09
C GLN A 219 30.94 25.29 -2.08
N PRO A 220 32.24 24.95 -2.11
CA PRO A 220 32.70 23.60 -1.80
C PRO A 220 32.44 23.23 -0.32
N GLY A 221 32.11 21.97 -0.08
CA GLY A 221 31.79 21.42 1.24
C GLY A 221 31.04 20.09 1.14
N VAL A 222 30.88 19.42 2.28
CA VAL A 222 29.92 18.31 2.44
C VAL A 222 28.73 18.84 3.24
N TYR A 223 27.55 18.76 2.65
CA TYR A 223 26.31 19.32 3.19
C TYR A 223 25.34 18.20 3.57
N ALA A 224 24.57 18.41 4.63
CA ALA A 224 23.49 17.53 5.03
C ALA A 224 22.14 18.19 4.72
N VAL A 225 21.21 17.43 4.12
CA VAL A 225 19.83 17.84 3.86
C VAL A 225 18.89 16.99 4.68
N ALA A 226 17.93 17.60 5.35
CA ALA A 226 16.92 16.90 6.14
C ALA A 226 15.50 17.41 5.85
N LEU A 227 14.52 16.56 6.15
CA LEU A 227 13.10 16.87 6.05
C LEU A 227 12.42 16.56 7.40
N THR A 228 12.02 17.60 8.12
CA THR A 228 11.22 17.49 9.34
C THR A 228 9.75 17.54 8.99
N VAL A 229 8.95 16.63 9.58
CA VAL A 229 7.48 16.61 9.43
C VAL A 229 6.82 16.62 10.79
N VAL A 230 5.93 17.61 11.00
CA VAL A 230 5.08 17.72 12.19
C VAL A 230 3.64 17.44 11.78
N LEU A 231 3.08 16.33 12.23
CA LEU A 231 1.67 15.99 12.05
C LEU A 231 0.90 16.35 13.32
N ASN A 232 -0.42 16.55 13.21
CA ASN A 232 -1.27 16.82 14.37
C ASN A 232 -1.15 15.70 15.41
N GLY A 233 -0.42 15.97 16.51
CA GLY A 233 -0.17 15.06 17.62
C GLY A 233 1.09 14.16 17.50
N LEU A 234 1.93 14.31 16.46
CA LEU A 234 3.11 13.44 16.27
C LEU A 234 4.28 14.12 15.54
N ALA A 235 5.50 13.79 16.00
CA ALA A 235 6.74 13.91 15.23
C ALA A 235 7.35 12.51 15.08
N GLY A 236 7.94 12.21 13.92
CA GLY A 236 8.52 10.90 13.62
C GLY A 236 9.36 10.89 12.33
N PRO A 237 10.24 9.90 12.16
CA PRO A 237 11.29 9.89 11.13
C PRO A 237 10.74 9.81 9.70
N VAL A 238 11.42 10.49 8.76
CA VAL A 238 11.05 10.55 7.33
C VAL A 238 12.15 9.96 6.47
N SER A 239 11.96 8.73 6.02
CA SER A 239 13.00 7.95 5.33
C SER A 239 13.48 8.59 4.02
N CYS A 240 14.78 8.79 3.84
CA CYS A 240 15.35 9.00 2.50
C CYS A 240 15.41 7.67 1.73
N SER A 241 14.87 7.63 0.50
CA SER A 241 14.62 6.34 -0.18
C SER A 241 15.74 5.82 -1.09
N HIS A 242 16.79 6.62 -1.37
CA HIS A 242 18.00 6.19 -2.08
C HIS A 242 19.23 6.81 -1.38
N THR A 243 20.24 5.99 -1.08
CA THR A 243 21.36 6.28 -0.16
C THR A 243 22.70 6.47 -0.86
N PRO A 244 23.67 7.15 -0.20
CA PRO A 244 24.83 6.37 0.27
C PRO A 244 25.35 6.77 1.68
N SER A 245 24.49 7.20 2.60
CA SER A 245 24.86 7.33 4.03
C SER A 245 23.69 6.92 4.92
N LYS A 246 23.93 6.08 5.93
CA LYS A 246 22.89 5.57 6.84
C LYS A 246 22.67 6.52 8.01
N ASP A 247 21.80 7.49 7.78
CA ASP A 247 20.85 7.93 8.81
C ASP A 247 19.48 7.99 8.13
N THR A 248 18.38 7.63 8.80
CA THR A 248 17.10 7.47 8.07
C THR A 248 16.55 8.80 7.56
N ASP A 249 16.88 9.89 8.24
CA ASP A 249 16.14 11.15 8.17
C ASP A 249 16.87 12.23 7.36
N ARG A 250 18.08 11.93 6.87
CA ARG A 250 19.00 12.89 6.24
C ARG A 250 19.70 12.32 5.01
N ALA A 251 20.07 13.19 4.06
CA ALA A 251 20.87 12.88 2.88
C ALA A 251 22.14 13.75 2.84
N GLN A 252 23.22 13.24 2.27
CA GLN A 252 24.49 13.97 2.11
C GLN A 252 24.69 14.44 0.66
N ILE A 253 25.31 15.61 0.50
CA ILE A 253 25.68 16.20 -0.79
C ILE A 253 27.16 16.60 -0.73
N ALA A 254 27.97 16.17 -1.70
CA ALA A 254 29.39 16.51 -1.80
C ALA A 254 29.65 17.53 -2.92
N VAL A 255 30.27 18.67 -2.59
CA VAL A 255 30.55 19.75 -3.54
C VAL A 255 32.05 20.08 -3.47
N GLY A 256 32.84 19.81 -4.52
CA GLY A 256 34.28 20.13 -4.58
C GLY A 256 35.17 19.48 -3.49
N GLY A 257 35.92 18.43 -3.85
CA GLY A 257 36.47 17.46 -2.89
C GLY A 257 37.78 17.78 -2.13
N ASN A 258 38.30 16.71 -1.50
CA ASN A 258 39.39 16.60 -0.50
C ASN A 258 39.06 17.03 0.94
N THR A 259 39.64 16.31 1.90
CA THR A 259 39.37 16.40 3.34
C THR A 259 40.65 16.31 4.19
N VAL A 260 40.59 16.83 5.42
CA VAL A 260 41.68 16.91 6.41
C VAL A 260 41.14 16.60 7.82
N THR A 261 42.02 16.28 8.78
CA THR A 261 41.59 15.80 10.13
C THR A 261 42.18 16.63 11.28
N ILE A 262 41.40 16.90 12.33
CA ILE A 262 41.79 17.59 13.57
C ILE A 262 41.75 16.59 14.72
N SER A 263 42.79 16.52 15.56
CA SER A 263 42.89 15.52 16.64
C SER A 263 43.56 16.04 17.92
N GLY A 264 43.27 15.41 19.05
CA GLY A 264 43.77 15.81 20.38
C GLY A 264 43.27 14.89 21.50
N ARG A 265 43.38 15.34 22.76
CA ARG A 265 42.95 14.62 23.97
C ARG A 265 42.06 15.43 24.90
N VAL A 266 41.21 14.76 25.69
CA VAL A 266 40.54 15.37 26.85
C VAL A 266 40.98 14.68 28.15
N LEU A 267 41.43 15.49 29.12
CA LEU A 267 41.96 15.06 30.41
C LEU A 267 41.19 15.76 31.56
N ARG A 268 41.25 15.19 32.77
CA ARG A 268 40.91 15.91 34.01
C ARG A 268 42.06 16.80 34.46
N ALA A 269 41.78 17.78 35.32
CA ALA A 269 42.82 18.62 35.96
C ALA A 269 43.91 17.85 36.75
N ASN A 270 43.73 16.56 37.03
CA ASN A 270 44.73 15.66 37.62
C ASN A 270 45.46 14.75 36.60
N GLY A 271 45.37 15.06 35.29
CA GLY A 271 46.06 14.37 34.21
C GLY A 271 45.44 13.03 33.78
N GLN A 272 44.35 12.58 34.41
CA GLN A 272 43.68 11.34 34.02
C GLN A 272 42.85 11.52 32.73
N PRO A 273 42.84 10.56 31.79
CA PRO A 273 42.05 10.65 30.58
C PRO A 273 40.55 10.67 30.86
N MET A 274 39.80 11.41 30.05
CA MET A 274 38.33 11.44 30.07
C MET A 274 37.82 10.77 28.80
N ALA A 275 37.28 9.56 28.95
CA ALA A 275 36.63 8.80 27.88
C ALA A 275 35.14 9.20 27.75
N GLY A 276 34.56 9.03 26.56
CA GLY A 276 33.15 9.34 26.29
C GLY A 276 32.80 10.83 26.26
N ILE A 277 33.78 11.73 26.25
CA ILE A 277 33.53 13.17 26.13
C ILE A 277 33.27 13.51 24.67
N THR A 278 32.14 14.16 24.40
CA THR A 278 31.81 14.64 23.06
C THR A 278 32.68 15.84 22.72
N VAL A 279 33.46 15.74 21.65
CA VAL A 279 34.27 16.83 21.10
C VAL A 279 33.75 17.14 19.70
N GLY A 280 33.35 18.39 19.45
CA GLY A 280 32.69 18.74 18.18
C GLY A 280 32.79 20.21 17.82
N ILE A 281 32.36 20.52 16.60
CA ILE A 281 32.37 21.88 16.05
C ILE A 281 31.15 22.64 16.58
N GLY A 282 31.38 23.78 17.22
CA GLY A 282 30.30 24.61 17.77
C GLY A 282 29.39 25.12 16.66
N GLY A 283 28.13 24.67 16.64
CA GLY A 283 27.20 25.01 15.56
C GLY A 283 27.04 23.95 14.46
N THR A 284 27.52 22.69 14.62
CA THR A 284 27.39 21.69 13.54
C THR A 284 27.38 20.23 14.00
N LEU A 285 26.92 19.33 13.12
CA LEU A 285 26.82 17.88 13.30
C LEU A 285 28.18 17.12 13.33
N ILE A 286 29.30 17.82 13.14
CA ILE A 286 30.63 17.20 13.10
C ILE A 286 31.16 17.11 14.53
N SER A 287 31.03 15.91 15.11
CA SER A 287 31.53 15.57 16.44
C SER A 287 32.06 14.15 16.48
N THR A 288 32.77 13.82 17.55
CA THR A 288 33.27 12.49 17.89
C THR A 288 33.29 12.35 19.42
N THR A 289 33.46 11.14 19.94
CA THR A 289 33.66 10.91 21.38
C THR A 289 35.09 10.47 21.67
N THR A 290 35.60 10.80 22.86
CA THR A 290 36.94 10.38 23.27
C THR A 290 37.02 8.88 23.58
N ASP A 291 38.11 8.25 23.17
CA ASP A 291 38.38 6.84 23.49
C ASP A 291 38.78 6.63 24.97
N ALA A 292 39.04 5.37 25.35
CA ALA A 292 39.45 4.99 26.70
C ALA A 292 40.78 5.62 27.19
N GLN A 293 41.56 6.22 26.28
CA GLN A 293 42.80 6.93 26.56
C GLN A 293 42.64 8.46 26.35
N GLY A 294 41.40 8.92 26.14
CA GLY A 294 41.02 10.32 25.99
C GLY A 294 41.25 10.90 24.60
N ASN A 295 41.68 10.13 23.59
CA ASN A 295 41.98 10.66 22.25
C ASN A 295 40.70 10.93 21.44
N TYR A 296 40.74 11.93 20.56
CA TYR A 296 39.67 12.25 19.61
C TYR A 296 40.22 12.60 18.21
N ALA A 297 39.40 12.39 17.16
CA ALA A 297 39.69 12.84 15.79
C ALA A 297 38.41 13.25 15.03
N LEU A 298 38.46 14.37 14.31
CA LEU A 298 37.37 14.98 13.53
C LEU A 298 37.83 15.23 12.09
N THR A 299 37.07 14.78 11.08
CA THR A 299 37.38 15.06 9.66
C THR A 299 36.53 16.22 9.13
N VAL A 300 37.17 17.14 8.41
CA VAL A 300 36.56 18.34 7.78
C VAL A 300 37.05 18.49 6.33
N ALA A 301 36.42 19.35 5.54
CA ALA A 301 36.87 19.63 4.18
C ALA A 301 38.20 20.40 4.14
N THR A 302 39.00 20.20 3.09
CA THR A 302 40.18 21.04 2.84
C THR A 302 39.75 22.50 2.64
N GLY A 303 40.34 23.41 3.39
CA GLY A 303 39.97 24.83 3.43
C GLY A 303 39.00 25.22 4.56
N TRP A 304 38.54 24.27 5.38
CA TRP A 304 37.67 24.56 6.53
C TRP A 304 38.35 25.44 7.60
N SER A 305 37.59 26.32 8.25
CA SER A 305 38.00 27.10 9.43
C SER A 305 36.83 27.22 10.42
N GLY A 306 37.10 27.25 11.72
CA GLY A 306 36.06 27.31 12.76
C GLY A 306 36.59 26.87 14.14
N SER A 307 35.69 26.55 15.07
CA SER A 307 36.07 26.23 16.46
C SER A 307 35.54 24.87 16.93
N VAL A 308 36.40 24.12 17.62
CA VAL A 308 36.12 22.81 18.24
C VAL A 308 36.05 22.97 19.76
N ARG A 309 35.10 22.29 20.42
CA ARG A 309 34.94 22.30 21.89
C ARG A 309 34.55 20.92 22.46
N PRO A 310 34.96 20.58 23.69
CA PRO A 310 34.43 19.46 24.47
C PRO A 310 33.10 19.82 25.16
N LEU A 311 32.27 18.81 25.46
CA LEU A 311 31.00 18.94 26.20
C LEU A 311 30.80 17.72 27.12
N ALA A 312 30.46 17.96 28.39
CA ALA A 312 30.03 16.94 29.36
C ALA A 312 29.33 17.57 30.57
N ASP A 313 28.25 16.96 31.06
CA ASP A 313 27.47 17.47 32.18
C ASP A 313 28.25 17.48 33.50
N GLY A 314 28.05 18.52 34.31
CA GLY A 314 28.76 18.73 35.56
C GLY A 314 30.23 19.17 35.41
N PHE A 315 30.73 19.34 34.17
CA PHE A 315 32.10 19.77 33.90
C PHE A 315 32.18 21.09 33.09
N SER A 316 33.13 21.94 33.45
CA SER A 316 33.63 23.05 32.62
C SER A 316 35.04 22.74 32.11
N PHE A 317 35.40 23.27 30.93
CA PHE A 317 36.63 22.88 30.23
C PHE A 317 37.57 24.06 29.94
N GLN A 318 38.88 23.79 29.99
CA GLN A 318 39.95 24.72 29.67
C GLN A 318 40.88 24.16 28.56
N PRO A 319 41.10 24.89 27.45
CA PRO A 319 40.30 26.04 27.02
C PRO A 319 38.85 25.64 26.74
N GLU A 320 37.91 26.58 26.77
CA GLU A 320 36.50 26.27 26.48
C GLU A 320 36.29 25.85 25.01
N SER A 321 37.11 26.37 24.10
CA SER A 321 37.17 25.95 22.70
C SER A 321 38.56 26.22 22.09
N ARG A 322 38.83 25.62 20.92
CA ARG A 322 40.03 25.85 20.09
C ARG A 322 39.60 26.28 18.70
N THR A 323 40.13 27.40 18.23
CA THR A 323 39.78 28.01 16.93
C THR A 323 40.89 27.81 15.90
N PHE A 324 40.50 27.46 14.68
CA PHE A 324 41.38 27.16 13.56
C PHE A 324 41.13 28.12 12.39
N GLY A 325 42.22 28.60 11.77
CA GLY A 325 42.16 29.22 10.45
C GLY A 325 41.93 28.19 9.33
N VAL A 326 42.03 28.63 8.07
CA VAL A 326 41.81 27.81 6.86
C VAL A 326 42.77 26.61 6.83
N LEU A 327 42.23 25.40 7.08
CA LEU A 327 42.99 24.15 7.18
C LEU A 327 43.20 23.49 5.83
N ASN A 328 44.41 23.65 5.29
CA ASN A 328 44.85 22.94 4.08
C ASN A 328 45.59 21.62 4.37
N GLY A 329 45.61 21.18 5.63
CA GLY A 329 46.23 19.94 6.08
C GLY A 329 45.87 19.60 7.53
N SER A 330 45.95 18.31 7.89
CA SER A 330 45.55 17.78 9.19
C SER A 330 46.34 18.37 10.38
N GLN A 331 45.69 18.46 11.55
CA GLN A 331 46.21 19.05 12.79
C GLN A 331 46.09 18.06 13.96
N GLY A 332 47.05 18.09 14.88
CA GLY A 332 47.09 17.22 16.09
C GLY A 332 47.38 17.99 17.38
N GLY A 333 47.29 17.31 18.52
CA GLY A 333 47.62 17.86 19.85
C GLY A 333 46.67 18.94 20.38
N GLN A 334 45.39 18.89 19.99
CA GLN A 334 44.40 19.93 20.27
C GLN A 334 43.66 19.68 21.60
N ASP A 335 44.40 19.68 22.70
CA ASP A 335 43.95 19.06 23.96
C ASP A 335 43.12 19.98 24.89
N PHE A 336 42.33 19.37 25.79
CA PHE A 336 41.39 20.04 26.71
C PHE A 336 41.42 19.46 28.14
N THR A 337 41.08 20.27 29.16
CA THR A 337 41.13 19.91 30.60
C THR A 337 39.80 20.19 31.32
N GLY A 338 39.24 19.25 32.09
CA GLY A 338 37.94 19.38 32.79
C GLY A 338 37.97 19.65 34.31
N HIS A 339 37.00 20.44 34.80
CA HIS A 339 36.78 20.90 36.19
C HIS A 339 35.28 20.85 36.60
N ALA A 340 34.93 20.85 37.89
CA ALA A 340 33.52 20.85 38.39
C ALA A 340 33.11 22.18 39.06
N SER A 341 31.80 22.45 39.26
CA SER A 341 31.26 23.79 39.62
C SER A 341 30.13 23.77 40.69
N VAL A 342 30.01 24.82 41.52
CA VAL A 342 28.96 25.03 42.55
C VAL A 342 28.74 26.53 42.86
N ALA A 343 27.50 27.01 43.04
CA ALA A 343 27.15 28.38 43.48
C ALA A 343 25.79 28.43 44.25
N PRO A 344 25.46 29.51 45.00
CA PRO A 344 24.21 29.63 45.78
C PRO A 344 23.08 30.39 45.05
N GLU A 345 21.85 29.88 45.11
CA GLU A 345 20.78 30.24 44.15
C GLU A 345 19.38 30.35 44.77
N GLY A 346 18.49 31.16 44.16
CA GLY A 346 17.04 31.20 44.43
C GLY A 346 16.30 30.32 43.42
N VAL A 347 15.41 29.43 43.86
CA VAL A 347 14.90 28.30 43.05
C VAL A 347 13.40 28.12 43.28
N LEU A 348 12.63 28.04 42.20
CA LEU A 348 11.18 27.78 42.22
C LEU A 348 10.90 26.27 42.30
N ALA A 349 9.79 25.87 42.91
CA ALA A 349 9.28 24.50 42.91
C ALA A 349 7.75 24.50 42.87
N VAL A 350 7.16 23.63 42.05
CA VAL A 350 5.71 23.59 41.76
C VAL A 350 5.11 22.25 42.15
N VAL A 351 4.06 22.24 42.97
CA VAL A 351 3.44 21.02 43.54
C VAL A 351 1.91 21.08 43.38
N PRO A 352 1.21 20.00 42.98
CA PRO A 352 1.72 18.68 42.61
C PRO A 352 2.53 18.68 41.31
N ALA A 353 3.20 17.57 41.04
CA ALA A 353 3.85 17.29 39.76
C ALA A 353 2.88 16.74 38.69
N ASP A 354 1.71 16.24 39.14
CA ASP A 354 0.73 15.59 38.28
C ASP A 354 0.12 16.52 37.22
N PRO A 355 -0.14 16.03 35.99
CA PRO A 355 -0.71 16.83 34.92
C PRO A 355 -2.23 17.03 35.06
N PHE A 356 -2.72 18.20 34.68
CA PHE A 356 -4.15 18.49 34.65
C PHE A 356 -4.81 17.70 33.52
N SER A 357 -5.60 16.67 33.85
CA SER A 357 -6.14 15.72 32.86
C SER A 357 -7.68 15.73 32.80
N PRO A 358 -8.31 16.84 32.34
CA PRO A 358 -9.76 16.90 32.19
C PRO A 358 -10.28 15.94 31.12
N SER A 359 -11.42 15.28 31.37
CA SER A 359 -12.07 14.42 30.37
C SER A 359 -13.60 14.56 30.38
N GLY A 360 -14.23 14.32 29.23
CA GLY A 360 -15.68 14.43 29.04
C GLY A 360 -16.09 14.13 27.59
N PRO A 361 -17.39 13.99 27.26
CA PRO A 361 -17.85 13.84 25.88
C PRO A 361 -17.79 15.17 25.12
N GLN A 362 -17.84 15.10 23.78
CA GLN A 362 -18.09 16.27 22.95
C GLN A 362 -19.37 17.01 23.40
N GLY A 363 -19.27 18.31 23.70
CA GLY A 363 -20.33 19.12 24.30
C GLY A 363 -20.26 19.26 25.83
N GLY A 364 -19.41 18.46 26.51
CA GLY A 364 -19.28 18.44 27.96
C GLY A 364 -20.37 17.61 28.68
N PRO A 365 -20.36 17.52 30.02
CA PRO A 365 -19.44 18.19 30.94
C PRO A 365 -18.03 17.58 30.96
N PHE A 366 -17.04 18.34 31.41
CA PHE A 366 -15.66 17.91 31.59
C PHE A 366 -15.28 17.87 33.07
N ALA A 367 -14.56 16.83 33.50
CA ALA A 367 -14.11 16.65 34.88
C ALA A 367 -12.67 16.09 34.95
N PRO A 368 -11.85 16.51 35.92
CA PRO A 368 -12.02 17.72 36.75
C PRO A 368 -11.94 18.98 35.87
N ASN A 369 -12.72 20.03 36.15
CA ASN A 369 -12.74 21.27 35.35
C ASN A 369 -11.72 22.33 35.80
N GLN A 370 -11.06 22.12 36.94
CA GLN A 370 -10.02 22.96 37.52
C GLN A 370 -9.02 22.10 38.32
N VAL A 371 -7.78 22.59 38.44
CA VAL A 371 -6.76 22.13 39.39
C VAL A 371 -6.09 23.34 40.05
N GLU A 372 -5.37 23.13 41.14
CA GLU A 372 -4.56 24.15 41.81
C GLU A 372 -3.11 23.66 41.96
N TYR A 373 -2.15 24.54 41.68
CA TYR A 373 -0.71 24.28 41.85
C TYR A 373 -0.13 25.26 42.86
N GLN A 374 0.55 24.77 43.88
CA GLN A 374 1.34 25.57 44.81
C GLN A 374 2.71 25.84 44.20
N VAL A 375 3.05 27.12 44.01
CA VAL A 375 4.38 27.60 43.64
C VAL A 375 5.13 28.01 44.91
N SER A 376 6.41 27.64 45.03
CA SER A 376 7.21 27.86 46.24
C SER A 376 8.67 28.18 45.92
N ASN A 377 9.34 28.93 46.80
CA ASN A 377 10.77 29.22 46.67
C ASN A 377 11.58 28.37 47.65
N VAL A 378 12.30 27.39 47.14
CA VAL A 378 13.13 26.44 47.89
C VAL A 378 14.61 26.83 47.94
N GLY A 379 14.99 27.92 47.25
CA GLY A 379 16.36 28.44 47.24
C GLY A 379 16.64 29.48 48.34
N THR A 380 17.88 29.97 48.37
CA THR A 380 18.38 30.89 49.41
C THR A 380 18.26 32.38 49.07
N ALA A 381 17.72 32.72 47.89
CA ALA A 381 17.46 34.09 47.44
C ALA A 381 16.01 34.24 46.96
N ALA A 382 15.47 35.46 46.95
CA ALA A 382 14.09 35.73 46.53
C ALA A 382 13.88 35.44 45.02
N VAL A 383 12.64 35.09 44.66
CA VAL A 383 12.23 34.69 43.32
C VAL A 383 10.98 35.47 42.89
N GLU A 384 11.11 36.25 41.82
CA GLU A 384 9.97 36.78 41.04
C GLU A 384 9.52 35.70 40.05
N TRP A 385 8.21 35.48 39.90
CA TRP A 385 7.68 34.40 39.06
C TRP A 385 6.44 34.78 38.25
N THR A 386 6.21 34.04 37.18
CA THR A 386 5.00 34.08 36.34
C THR A 386 4.41 32.68 36.13
N ALA A 387 3.11 32.63 35.82
CA ALA A 387 2.38 31.42 35.43
C ALA A 387 1.49 31.74 34.23
N THR A 388 1.70 31.08 33.09
CA THR A 388 1.01 31.38 31.82
C THR A 388 0.49 30.11 31.14
N ALA A 389 -0.72 30.16 30.59
CA ALA A 389 -1.24 29.08 29.74
C ALA A 389 -0.82 29.29 28.28
N SER A 390 -0.39 28.21 27.63
CA SER A 390 -0.11 28.15 26.19
C SER A 390 -1.35 28.36 25.30
N HIS A 391 -2.56 28.17 25.83
CA HIS A 391 -3.81 28.19 25.06
C HIS A 391 -4.96 28.87 25.80
N GLY A 392 -5.76 29.68 25.07
CA GLY A 392 -6.92 30.40 25.62
C GLY A 392 -8.16 29.56 25.97
N TRP A 393 -8.09 28.23 25.80
CA TRP A 393 -9.09 27.31 26.39
C TRP A 393 -8.79 26.97 27.86
N LEU A 394 -7.68 27.50 28.40
CA LEU A 394 -7.34 27.52 29.83
C LEU A 394 -7.33 28.95 30.38
N SER A 395 -7.62 29.07 31.67
CA SER A 395 -7.36 30.26 32.48
C SER A 395 -6.38 29.93 33.62
N VAL A 396 -5.61 30.93 34.05
CA VAL A 396 -4.60 30.84 35.11
C VAL A 396 -4.74 32.04 36.03
N SER A 397 -4.77 31.84 37.36
CA SER A 397 -4.85 32.94 38.33
C SER A 397 -4.28 32.58 39.69
N PRO A 398 -3.42 33.41 40.32
CA PRO A 398 -2.78 34.60 39.74
C PRO A 398 -1.66 34.22 38.76
N GLY A 399 -1.46 35.05 37.73
CA GLY A 399 -0.44 34.81 36.69
C GLY A 399 0.99 35.26 37.01
N SER A 400 1.23 35.82 38.21
CA SER A 400 2.57 36.26 38.65
C SER A 400 2.63 36.59 40.14
N GLY A 401 3.82 36.64 40.71
CA GLY A 401 4.07 37.07 42.08
C GLY A 401 5.55 37.15 42.44
N VAL A 402 5.85 37.33 43.74
CA VAL A 402 7.21 37.34 44.30
C VAL A 402 7.23 36.48 45.57
N LEU A 403 8.25 35.63 45.71
CA LEU A 403 8.44 34.70 46.83
C LEU A 403 9.80 34.95 47.49
N VAL A 404 9.77 35.36 48.75
CA VAL A 404 10.96 35.30 49.64
C VAL A 404 11.39 33.84 49.84
N PRO A 405 12.64 33.55 50.26
CA PRO A 405 13.09 32.19 50.60
C PRO A 405 12.11 31.48 51.55
N GLY A 406 11.67 30.27 51.21
CA GLY A 406 10.66 29.50 51.95
C GLY A 406 9.21 29.96 51.76
N GLY A 407 8.95 31.03 50.99
CA GLY A 407 7.61 31.52 50.69
C GLY A 407 6.90 30.70 49.59
N ALA A 408 5.56 30.70 49.62
CA ALA A 408 4.72 30.02 48.62
C ALA A 408 3.43 30.79 48.30
N ALA A 409 2.82 30.47 47.15
CA ALA A 409 1.52 30.94 46.69
C ALA A 409 0.77 29.81 45.94
N VAL A 410 -0.54 29.94 45.73
CA VAL A 410 -1.35 28.96 45.00
C VAL A 410 -1.86 29.58 43.70
N VAL A 411 -1.81 28.82 42.60
CA VAL A 411 -2.23 29.19 41.25
C VAL A 411 -3.30 28.21 40.78
N ALA A 412 -4.52 28.73 40.57
CA ALA A 412 -5.63 27.99 39.98
C ALA A 412 -5.49 27.92 38.45
N VAL A 413 -5.76 26.74 37.88
CA VAL A 413 -5.78 26.48 36.44
C VAL A 413 -7.10 25.82 36.08
N ALA A 414 -7.91 26.44 35.21
CA ALA A 414 -9.26 25.97 34.89
C ALA A 414 -9.58 25.98 33.39
N LEU A 415 -10.54 25.16 32.97
CA LEU A 415 -11.08 25.17 31.61
C LEU A 415 -11.97 26.39 31.36
N THR A 416 -11.86 27.00 30.18
CA THR A 416 -12.84 28.01 29.71
C THR A 416 -13.95 27.34 28.88
N PRO A 417 -15.15 27.94 28.74
CA PRO A 417 -16.27 27.33 28.00
C PRO A 417 -16.01 27.00 26.52
N ALA A 418 -14.88 27.44 25.95
CA ALA A 418 -14.47 27.13 24.58
C ALA A 418 -14.35 25.61 24.32
N VAL A 419 -14.03 24.82 25.35
CA VAL A 419 -13.86 23.35 25.23
C VAL A 419 -15.13 22.61 24.78
N ASN A 420 -16.32 23.19 24.99
CA ASN A 420 -17.58 22.53 24.65
C ASN A 420 -17.82 22.42 23.13
N SER A 421 -17.15 23.22 22.30
CA SER A 421 -17.25 23.14 20.84
C SER A 421 -16.19 22.25 20.18
N PHE A 422 -15.29 21.66 20.97
CA PHE A 422 -14.18 20.87 20.45
C PHE A 422 -14.68 19.55 19.83
N ALA A 423 -13.92 19.01 18.88
CA ALA A 423 -14.18 17.71 18.27
C ALA A 423 -13.68 16.59 19.18
N PRO A 424 -14.09 15.32 18.97
CA PRO A 424 -13.51 14.19 19.68
C PRO A 424 -12.00 14.08 19.39
N GLY A 425 -11.19 14.05 20.45
CA GLY A 425 -9.73 14.09 20.38
C GLY A 425 -9.10 14.53 21.70
N THR A 426 -7.78 14.42 21.79
CA THR A 426 -7.01 14.95 22.92
C THR A 426 -6.36 16.27 22.52
N TYR A 427 -6.57 17.28 23.36
CA TYR A 427 -6.07 18.64 23.19
C TYR A 427 -4.96 18.87 24.22
N PRO A 428 -3.69 18.75 23.81
CA PRO A 428 -2.56 19.08 24.67
C PRO A 428 -2.46 20.60 24.83
N ALA A 429 -2.18 21.02 26.05
CA ALA A 429 -1.66 22.33 26.39
C ALA A 429 -0.70 22.16 27.56
N GLU A 430 -0.16 23.28 28.01
CA GLU A 430 0.73 23.36 29.16
C GLU A 430 0.58 24.73 29.84
N VAL A 431 0.74 24.74 31.16
CA VAL A 431 0.91 25.95 31.97
C VAL A 431 2.38 26.05 32.36
N ILE A 432 3.02 27.14 31.96
CA ILE A 432 4.45 27.39 32.17
C ILE A 432 4.61 28.24 33.43
N PHE A 433 5.37 27.73 34.40
CA PHE A 433 5.77 28.42 35.62
C PHE A 433 7.22 28.84 35.48
N ALA A 434 7.48 30.16 35.48
CA ALA A 434 8.82 30.70 35.23
C ALA A 434 9.29 31.60 36.38
N ASN A 435 10.41 31.24 36.99
CA ASN A 435 11.25 32.12 37.79
C ASN A 435 11.93 33.13 36.85
N ILE A 436 11.45 34.37 36.86
CA ILE A 436 11.98 35.43 35.99
C ILE A 436 13.21 36.15 36.59
N THR A 437 13.60 35.81 37.83
CA THR A 437 14.82 36.33 38.47
C THR A 437 16.09 35.66 37.92
N ASN A 438 16.07 34.34 37.70
CA ASN A 438 17.24 33.58 37.22
C ASN A 438 16.93 32.31 36.41
N GLY A 439 15.66 31.95 36.20
CA GLY A 439 15.24 30.76 35.45
C GLY A 439 15.31 29.42 36.21
N LEU A 440 15.74 29.41 37.46
CA LEU A 440 15.96 28.18 38.22
C LEU A 440 14.67 27.66 38.86
N GLY A 441 14.34 26.41 38.59
CA GLY A 441 13.04 25.86 38.93
C GLY A 441 11.91 26.25 37.96
N ASN A 442 12.26 26.73 36.76
CA ASN A 442 11.29 26.82 35.67
C ASN A 442 10.74 25.43 35.34
N GLU A 443 9.42 25.30 35.26
CA GLU A 443 8.73 24.04 34.99
C GLU A 443 7.46 24.29 34.19
N SER A 444 7.02 23.31 33.41
CA SER A 444 5.65 23.30 32.88
C SER A 444 4.82 22.19 33.51
N ARG A 445 3.52 22.43 33.64
CA ARG A 445 2.53 21.41 33.97
C ARG A 445 1.72 21.11 32.72
N GLY A 446 1.86 19.87 32.25
CA GLY A 446 1.09 19.37 31.11
C GLY A 446 -0.41 19.42 31.41
N VAL A 447 -1.19 19.75 30.40
CA VAL A 447 -2.65 19.75 30.44
C VAL A 447 -3.15 18.90 29.27
N SER A 448 -3.93 17.86 29.56
CA SER A 448 -4.41 16.90 28.56
C SER A 448 -5.93 16.83 28.59
N LEU A 449 -6.59 17.72 27.86
CA LEU A 449 -8.04 17.71 27.72
C LEU A 449 -8.45 16.60 26.75
N THR A 450 -9.15 15.58 27.24
CA THR A 450 -9.65 14.47 26.41
C THR A 450 -11.15 14.63 26.15
N VAL A 451 -11.48 15.02 24.92
CA VAL A 451 -12.85 15.06 24.40
C VAL A 451 -13.17 13.69 23.80
N THR A 452 -14.02 12.93 24.46
CA THR A 452 -14.41 11.59 24.01
C THR A 452 -15.48 11.65 22.92
N PRO A 453 -15.49 10.70 21.96
CA PRO A 453 -16.54 10.61 20.95
C PRO A 453 -17.93 10.38 21.58
N PRO A 454 -19.02 10.85 20.95
CA PRO A 454 -20.35 10.38 21.31
C PRO A 454 -20.42 8.84 21.18
N PRO A 455 -21.18 8.15 22.05
CA PRO A 455 -21.29 6.69 22.00
C PRO A 455 -21.84 6.21 20.65
N THR A 456 -21.56 4.96 20.28
CA THR A 456 -22.00 4.37 19.00
C THR A 456 -22.97 3.21 19.22
N TYR A 457 -23.81 2.97 18.22
CA TYR A 457 -24.84 1.93 18.22
C TYR A 457 -24.78 1.11 16.93
N VAL A 458 -25.07 -0.18 17.02
CA VAL A 458 -25.02 -1.11 15.88
C VAL A 458 -26.39 -1.24 15.23
N ILE A 459 -26.45 -1.01 13.92
CA ILE A 459 -27.57 -1.35 13.04
C ILE A 459 -27.24 -2.68 12.36
N SER A 460 -28.11 -3.69 12.45
CA SER A 460 -27.87 -5.02 11.85
C SER A 460 -29.14 -5.75 11.44
N GLY A 461 -29.00 -6.69 10.51
CA GLY A 461 -30.10 -7.50 9.98
C GLY A 461 -29.64 -8.51 8.94
N THR A 462 -30.58 -9.16 8.26
CA THR A 462 -30.32 -10.06 7.13
C THR A 462 -31.00 -9.59 5.84
N VAL A 463 -30.45 -9.99 4.70
CA VAL A 463 -31.11 -9.93 3.40
C VAL A 463 -31.32 -11.36 2.89
N THR A 464 -32.58 -11.68 2.62
CA THR A 464 -33.04 -13.02 2.20
C THR A 464 -33.70 -12.95 0.84
N LEU A 465 -33.76 -14.06 0.11
CA LEU A 465 -34.51 -14.18 -1.13
C LEU A 465 -36.01 -14.23 -0.86
N ASP A 466 -36.79 -13.70 -1.79
CA ASP A 466 -38.24 -13.91 -1.86
C ASP A 466 -38.55 -15.41 -2.05
N GLY A 467 -39.38 -15.98 -1.18
CA GLY A 467 -39.55 -17.44 -1.04
C GLY A 467 -38.57 -18.14 -0.08
N GLY A 468 -37.53 -17.45 0.41
CA GLY A 468 -36.58 -17.92 1.42
C GLY A 468 -35.19 -18.30 0.88
N GLY A 469 -34.21 -18.32 1.80
CA GLY A 469 -32.78 -18.49 1.49
C GLY A 469 -32.00 -17.19 1.68
N ASP A 470 -30.70 -17.28 1.98
CA ASP A 470 -29.87 -16.12 2.29
C ASP A 470 -29.26 -15.47 1.02
N LEU A 471 -29.12 -14.14 1.00
CA LEU A 471 -28.56 -13.42 -0.14
C LEU A 471 -27.28 -12.65 0.21
N ALA A 472 -26.13 -13.25 -0.11
CA ALA A 472 -24.80 -12.64 -0.02
C ALA A 472 -24.56 -11.52 -1.05
N GLY A 473 -23.64 -10.61 -0.76
CA GLY A 473 -23.18 -9.57 -1.68
C GLY A 473 -24.20 -8.47 -2.00
N VAL A 474 -25.15 -8.20 -1.09
CA VAL A 474 -26.05 -7.04 -1.16
C VAL A 474 -25.40 -5.88 -0.42
N THR A 475 -25.21 -4.75 -1.09
CA THR A 475 -24.64 -3.52 -0.50
C THR A 475 -25.73 -2.71 0.22
N LEU A 476 -25.55 -2.41 1.50
CA LEU A 476 -26.46 -1.55 2.27
C LEU A 476 -25.98 -0.10 2.19
N GLY A 477 -26.30 0.56 1.07
CA GLY A 477 -25.91 1.94 0.81
C GLY A 477 -26.52 2.93 1.81
N GLY A 478 -25.72 3.88 2.29
CA GLY A 478 -26.16 4.92 3.25
C GLY A 478 -25.86 4.60 4.72
N LEU A 479 -25.48 3.36 5.05
CA LEU A 479 -24.78 3.06 6.31
C LEU A 479 -23.30 3.47 6.19
N PRO A 480 -22.63 3.85 7.30
CA PRO A 480 -21.19 4.07 7.29
C PRO A 480 -20.42 2.87 6.71
N GLY A 481 -19.61 3.12 5.69
CA GLY A 481 -18.84 2.09 4.98
C GLY A 481 -19.62 1.27 3.93
N ASN A 482 -20.94 1.46 3.77
CA ASN A 482 -21.79 0.72 2.83
C ASN A 482 -21.56 -0.82 2.87
N PRO A 483 -21.79 -1.49 4.01
CA PRO A 483 -21.41 -2.89 4.19
C PRO A 483 -22.17 -3.81 3.23
N MET A 484 -21.52 -4.91 2.83
CA MET A 484 -22.14 -5.98 2.06
C MET A 484 -22.59 -7.14 2.96
N THR A 485 -23.65 -7.85 2.55
CA THR A 485 -24.08 -9.08 3.24
C THR A 485 -23.09 -10.23 3.05
N ASN A 486 -22.89 -11.01 4.12
CA ASN A 486 -22.07 -12.21 4.11
C ASN A 486 -22.80 -13.43 3.48
N ALA A 487 -22.17 -14.61 3.51
CA ALA A 487 -22.74 -15.86 2.99
C ALA A 487 -24.13 -16.22 3.57
N SER A 488 -24.40 -15.88 4.83
CA SER A 488 -25.69 -16.08 5.51
C SER A 488 -26.57 -14.82 5.48
N GLY A 489 -26.45 -13.99 4.44
CA GLY A 489 -27.26 -12.81 4.21
C GLY A 489 -27.11 -11.69 5.26
N TYR A 490 -26.24 -11.82 6.25
CA TYR A 490 -26.15 -10.93 7.41
C TYR A 490 -25.30 -9.69 7.12
N PHE A 491 -25.74 -8.54 7.65
CA PHE A 491 -24.99 -7.28 7.65
C PHE A 491 -25.03 -6.59 9.03
N SER A 492 -24.02 -5.76 9.28
CA SER A 492 -23.96 -4.87 10.44
C SER A 492 -23.13 -3.62 10.17
N ALA A 493 -23.53 -2.46 10.70
CA ALA A 493 -22.74 -1.23 10.73
C ALA A 493 -22.88 -0.52 12.08
N SER A 494 -21.87 0.26 12.48
CA SER A 494 -21.92 1.13 13.66
C SER A 494 -22.19 2.58 13.26
N VAL A 495 -23.08 3.26 14.00
CA VAL A 495 -23.44 4.68 13.80
C VAL A 495 -23.29 5.47 15.12
N PRO A 496 -22.98 6.78 15.09
CA PRO A 496 -22.96 7.61 16.30
C PRO A 496 -24.33 7.77 16.96
N ALA A 497 -24.33 8.12 18.25
CA ALA A 497 -25.53 8.54 18.97
C ALA A 497 -26.16 9.78 18.32
N GLY A 498 -27.48 9.76 18.15
CA GLY A 498 -28.22 10.79 17.44
C GLY A 498 -28.14 10.67 15.90
N TRP A 499 -27.39 9.72 15.35
CA TRP A 499 -27.31 9.52 13.90
C TRP A 499 -28.69 9.30 13.27
N SER A 500 -28.87 9.84 12.08
CA SER A 500 -30.09 9.75 11.28
C SER A 500 -29.70 9.59 9.81
N GLY A 501 -30.42 8.78 9.06
CA GLY A 501 -30.07 8.48 7.67
C GLY A 501 -31.01 7.51 6.98
N LEU A 502 -30.94 7.47 5.65
CA LEU A 502 -31.68 6.55 4.80
C LEU A 502 -30.74 5.46 4.29
N VAL A 503 -31.13 4.20 4.46
CA VAL A 503 -30.38 3.02 4.02
C VAL A 503 -31.11 2.34 2.87
N VAL A 504 -30.41 2.10 1.77
CA VAL A 504 -30.95 1.53 0.52
C VAL A 504 -30.14 0.29 0.16
N PRO A 505 -30.71 -0.92 0.21
CA PRO A 505 -30.06 -2.13 -0.30
C PRO A 505 -29.89 -2.08 -1.82
N SER A 506 -28.77 -2.59 -2.32
CA SER A 506 -28.49 -2.67 -3.76
C SER A 506 -27.72 -3.93 -4.12
N LYS A 507 -28.18 -4.63 -5.16
CA LYS A 507 -27.51 -5.74 -5.85
C LYS A 507 -28.10 -5.87 -7.25
N ASP A 508 -27.27 -6.00 -8.26
CA ASP A 508 -27.73 -6.10 -9.64
C ASP A 508 -28.61 -7.34 -9.85
N GLY A 509 -29.71 -7.18 -10.59
CA GLY A 509 -30.71 -8.22 -10.80
C GLY A 509 -31.73 -8.42 -9.66
N TYR A 510 -31.74 -7.58 -8.62
CA TYR A 510 -32.70 -7.67 -7.51
C TYR A 510 -33.44 -6.36 -7.22
N THR A 511 -34.69 -6.47 -6.78
CA THR A 511 -35.42 -5.42 -6.05
C THR A 511 -35.56 -5.83 -4.58
N PHE A 512 -35.83 -4.87 -3.69
CA PHE A 512 -35.85 -5.10 -2.25
C PHE A 512 -37.13 -4.61 -1.57
N ALA A 513 -37.57 -5.36 -0.57
CA ALA A 513 -38.71 -5.05 0.30
C ALA A 513 -38.26 -5.04 1.78
N PRO A 514 -38.37 -3.90 2.50
CA PRO A 514 -38.72 -2.57 1.98
C PRO A 514 -37.62 -2.03 1.05
N ALA A 515 -37.96 -1.15 0.11
CA ALA A 515 -36.97 -0.57 -0.82
C ALA A 515 -35.91 0.30 -0.12
N SER A 516 -36.17 0.74 1.11
CA SER A 516 -35.22 1.44 1.99
C SER A 516 -35.68 1.37 3.45
N ARG A 517 -34.78 1.71 4.39
CA ARG A 517 -35.09 1.92 5.81
C ARG A 517 -34.59 3.30 6.24
N SER A 518 -35.43 4.06 6.93
CA SER A 518 -35.05 5.37 7.50
C SER A 518 -34.83 5.24 9.01
N TYR A 519 -33.76 5.87 9.50
CA TYR A 519 -33.39 5.90 10.91
C TYR A 519 -33.34 7.36 11.37
N ALA A 520 -33.83 7.63 12.57
CA ALA A 520 -33.81 8.95 13.19
C ALA A 520 -33.32 8.85 14.63
N THR A 521 -32.38 9.73 14.99
CA THR A 521 -31.84 9.90 16.36
C THR A 521 -31.49 8.58 17.07
N VAL A 522 -30.69 7.73 16.41
CA VAL A 522 -30.33 6.41 16.92
C VAL A 522 -29.67 6.53 18.30
N SER A 523 -30.30 5.90 19.29
CA SER A 523 -29.99 6.03 20.72
C SER A 523 -29.85 4.68 21.44
N ALA A 524 -29.93 3.58 20.68
CA ALA A 524 -29.72 2.21 21.11
C ALA A 524 -29.40 1.33 19.88
N ASN A 525 -28.90 0.11 20.10
CA ASN A 525 -28.67 -0.86 19.02
C ASN A 525 -29.99 -1.23 18.31
N GLN A 526 -29.93 -1.39 16.98
CA GLN A 526 -31.06 -1.67 16.08
C GLN A 526 -30.82 -3.00 15.34
N PRO A 527 -31.09 -4.16 15.97
CA PRO A 527 -31.07 -5.46 15.29
C PRO A 527 -32.32 -5.66 14.41
N GLY A 528 -32.34 -6.75 13.64
CA GLY A 528 -33.53 -7.20 12.88
C GLY A 528 -33.94 -6.30 11.70
N GLN A 529 -33.03 -5.48 11.18
CA GLN A 529 -33.30 -4.51 10.12
C GLN A 529 -33.33 -5.15 8.73
N ASN A 530 -34.12 -6.20 8.60
CA ASN A 530 -34.03 -7.15 7.50
C ASN A 530 -34.64 -6.61 6.19
N PHE A 531 -34.22 -7.20 5.08
CA PHE A 531 -34.78 -6.99 3.74
C PHE A 531 -35.09 -8.34 3.07
N VAL A 532 -36.09 -8.36 2.21
CA VAL A 532 -36.38 -9.46 1.29
C VAL A 532 -36.02 -8.99 -0.12
N ALA A 533 -35.38 -9.85 -0.91
CA ALA A 533 -34.87 -9.57 -2.24
C ALA A 533 -35.60 -10.42 -3.27
N SER A 534 -36.46 -9.79 -4.07
CA SER A 534 -37.10 -10.43 -5.22
C SER A 534 -36.21 -10.27 -6.45
N VAL A 535 -36.13 -11.30 -7.30
CA VAL A 535 -35.40 -11.17 -8.57
C VAL A 535 -36.10 -10.13 -9.43
N SER A 536 -35.36 -9.14 -9.92
CA SER A 536 -35.86 -8.13 -10.85
C SER A 536 -36.33 -8.81 -12.12
N ALA A 537 -37.63 -8.70 -12.44
CA ALA A 537 -38.13 -9.09 -13.75
C ALA A 537 -37.35 -8.32 -14.84
N PRO A 538 -36.79 -8.98 -15.85
CA PRO A 538 -35.94 -8.33 -16.84
C PRO A 538 -36.73 -7.31 -17.64
N GLY A 539 -36.18 -6.10 -17.75
CA GLY A 539 -36.79 -5.02 -18.51
C GLY A 539 -36.96 -5.40 -19.98
N THR A 540 -38.04 -4.94 -20.60
CA THR A 540 -38.23 -5.09 -22.05
C THR A 540 -37.66 -3.88 -22.77
N ALA A 541 -36.74 -4.09 -23.72
CA ALA A 541 -36.16 -3.03 -24.54
C ALA A 541 -36.36 -3.31 -26.04
N SER A 542 -36.51 -2.25 -26.85
CA SER A 542 -36.55 -2.33 -28.32
C SER A 542 -35.16 -2.35 -28.95
N SER A 543 -34.12 -2.02 -28.20
CA SER A 543 -32.71 -2.07 -28.59
C SER A 543 -31.83 -2.18 -27.34
N VAL A 544 -30.59 -2.64 -27.50
CA VAL A 544 -29.54 -2.59 -26.47
C VAL A 544 -28.23 -2.13 -27.06
N SER A 545 -27.39 -1.48 -26.26
CA SER A 545 -26.14 -0.86 -26.71
C SER A 545 -24.95 -1.24 -25.83
N GLN A 546 -23.78 -1.47 -26.44
CA GLN A 546 -22.53 -1.80 -25.76
C GLN A 546 -21.33 -1.33 -26.58
N TYR A 547 -20.39 -0.62 -25.94
CA TYR A 547 -19.13 -0.13 -26.56
C TYR A 547 -19.30 0.66 -27.88
N GLY A 548 -20.43 1.33 -28.08
CA GLY A 548 -20.75 2.09 -29.29
C GLY A 548 -21.45 1.27 -30.39
N ILE A 549 -21.71 -0.02 -30.16
CA ILE A 549 -22.55 -0.87 -31.00
C ILE A 549 -23.97 -0.86 -30.42
N THR A 550 -25.00 -0.75 -31.24
CA THR A 550 -26.42 -0.87 -30.86
C THR A 550 -27.11 -1.90 -31.74
N TRP A 551 -27.81 -2.87 -31.13
CA TRP A 551 -28.67 -3.80 -31.84
C TRP A 551 -30.14 -3.39 -31.65
N THR A 552 -30.88 -3.22 -32.75
CA THR A 552 -32.30 -2.85 -32.74
C THR A 552 -33.17 -4.06 -33.07
N PHE A 553 -34.23 -4.27 -32.30
CA PHE A 553 -35.16 -5.39 -32.44
C PHE A 553 -36.45 -4.96 -33.15
N SER A 554 -37.16 -5.92 -33.76
CA SER A 554 -38.44 -5.66 -34.43
C SER A 554 -39.60 -5.27 -33.49
N GLN A 555 -39.44 -5.53 -32.19
CA GLN A 555 -40.38 -5.21 -31.11
C GLN A 555 -39.64 -5.32 -29.75
N PRO A 556 -40.17 -4.74 -28.65
CA PRO A 556 -39.58 -4.91 -27.33
C PRO A 556 -39.38 -6.38 -26.96
N ARG A 557 -38.21 -6.71 -26.39
CA ARG A 557 -37.88 -8.06 -25.88
C ARG A 557 -37.33 -7.98 -24.46
N PRO A 558 -37.57 -9.00 -23.61
CA PRO A 558 -36.87 -9.12 -22.33
C PRO A 558 -35.36 -9.18 -22.56
N VAL A 559 -34.63 -8.31 -21.85
CA VAL A 559 -33.17 -8.20 -21.92
C VAL A 559 -32.57 -8.12 -20.52
N GLY A 560 -31.29 -8.44 -20.44
CA GLY A 560 -30.46 -8.27 -19.26
C GLY A 560 -28.99 -8.41 -19.61
N GLN A 561 -28.14 -8.37 -18.59
CA GLN A 561 -26.70 -8.54 -18.75
C GLN A 561 -26.24 -9.78 -17.99
N PHE A 562 -25.15 -10.38 -18.46
CA PHE A 562 -24.34 -11.32 -17.70
C PHE A 562 -23.47 -10.57 -16.69
N VAL A 563 -22.89 -11.28 -15.73
CA VAL A 563 -22.08 -10.71 -14.64
C VAL A 563 -20.83 -9.95 -15.12
N ASN A 564 -20.35 -10.22 -16.35
CA ASN A 564 -19.24 -9.48 -16.98
C ASN A 564 -19.69 -8.19 -17.71
N GLY A 565 -21.01 -7.97 -17.84
CA GLY A 565 -21.63 -6.83 -18.50
C GLY A 565 -22.03 -7.03 -19.97
N ASP A 566 -21.79 -8.20 -20.59
CA ASP A 566 -22.29 -8.49 -21.93
C ASP A 566 -23.82 -8.69 -21.95
N TRP A 567 -24.49 -8.29 -23.04
CA TRP A 567 -25.95 -8.36 -23.15
C TRP A 567 -26.49 -9.73 -23.54
N TRP A 568 -27.67 -10.04 -22.99
CA TRP A 568 -28.56 -11.07 -23.51
C TRP A 568 -29.96 -10.55 -23.84
N VAL A 569 -30.63 -11.25 -24.74
CA VAL A 569 -32.01 -11.01 -25.19
C VAL A 569 -32.77 -12.33 -25.31
N VAL A 570 -34.04 -12.36 -24.88
CA VAL A 570 -34.90 -13.55 -25.04
C VAL A 570 -35.46 -13.63 -26.45
N GLY A 571 -35.20 -14.75 -27.13
CA GLY A 571 -35.57 -14.98 -28.53
C GLY A 571 -36.44 -16.22 -28.78
N PRO A 572 -36.61 -16.62 -30.06
CA PRO A 572 -35.97 -16.03 -31.25
C PRO A 572 -36.34 -14.56 -31.46
N VAL A 573 -35.35 -13.74 -31.83
CA VAL A 573 -35.46 -12.29 -31.98
C VAL A 573 -35.05 -11.85 -33.39
N THR A 574 -35.88 -11.01 -34.00
CA THR A 574 -35.53 -10.34 -35.26
C THR A 574 -34.78 -9.05 -34.92
N ILE A 575 -33.47 -9.02 -35.19
CA ILE A 575 -32.63 -7.82 -35.15
C ILE A 575 -32.81 -7.12 -36.49
N THR A 576 -33.44 -5.96 -36.50
CA THR A 576 -33.78 -5.20 -37.71
C THR A 576 -32.62 -4.38 -38.25
N ALA A 577 -31.74 -3.90 -37.36
CA ALA A 577 -30.55 -3.15 -37.70
C ALA A 577 -29.47 -3.29 -36.61
N VAL A 578 -28.24 -3.01 -37.00
CA VAL A 578 -27.12 -2.71 -36.10
C VAL A 578 -26.61 -1.31 -36.44
N ASP A 579 -26.23 -0.55 -35.42
CA ASP A 579 -25.55 0.74 -35.55
C ASP A 579 -24.17 0.66 -34.87
N PRO A 580 -23.06 1.10 -35.50
CA PRO A 580 -22.97 1.53 -36.89
C PRO A 580 -23.26 0.37 -37.86
N ALA A 581 -24.01 0.65 -38.92
CA ALA A 581 -24.41 -0.36 -39.89
C ALA A 581 -23.22 -0.97 -40.66
N PRO A 582 -23.31 -2.23 -41.12
CA PRO A 582 -22.42 -2.78 -42.12
C PRO A 582 -22.42 -1.92 -43.40
N THR A 583 -21.25 -1.58 -43.92
CA THR A 583 -21.10 -0.74 -45.12
C THR A 583 -20.07 -1.31 -46.08
N GLY A 584 -20.14 -0.90 -47.35
CA GLY A 584 -19.22 -1.35 -48.41
C GLY A 584 -19.44 -2.80 -48.86
N THR A 585 -18.55 -3.30 -49.72
CA THR A 585 -18.50 -4.71 -50.18
C THR A 585 -17.05 -5.09 -50.48
N GLY A 586 -16.75 -6.39 -50.53
CA GLY A 586 -15.38 -6.87 -50.83
C GLY A 586 -14.34 -6.26 -49.88
N ALA A 587 -13.26 -5.70 -50.44
CA ALA A 587 -12.20 -5.05 -49.66
C ALA A 587 -12.67 -3.80 -48.86
N ASP A 588 -13.79 -3.20 -49.25
CA ASP A 588 -14.37 -2.00 -48.62
C ASP A 588 -15.41 -2.33 -47.55
N PHE A 589 -15.67 -3.61 -47.26
CA PHE A 589 -16.65 -4.01 -46.25
C PHE A 589 -16.20 -3.66 -44.83
N ARG A 590 -17.04 -2.97 -44.05
CA ARG A 590 -16.78 -2.56 -42.65
C ARG A 590 -17.96 -2.88 -41.72
N ASN A 591 -17.71 -2.85 -40.42
CA ASN A 591 -18.68 -3.06 -39.33
C ASN A 591 -19.43 -4.41 -39.42
N GLY A 592 -18.73 -5.45 -39.86
CA GLY A 592 -19.31 -6.79 -39.98
C GLY A 592 -19.76 -7.35 -38.64
N SER A 593 -20.77 -8.22 -38.72
CA SER A 593 -21.26 -9.02 -37.60
C SER A 593 -21.33 -10.48 -38.01
N GLN A 594 -21.10 -11.41 -37.08
CA GLN A 594 -21.14 -12.85 -37.35
C GLN A 594 -21.92 -13.59 -36.26
N VAL A 595 -22.80 -14.51 -36.67
CA VAL A 595 -23.52 -15.42 -35.77
C VAL A 595 -22.64 -16.63 -35.47
N ASN A 596 -22.47 -16.97 -34.20
CA ASN A 596 -21.64 -18.09 -33.71
C ASN A 596 -20.31 -18.22 -34.48
N PRO A 597 -19.42 -17.20 -34.46
CA PRO A 597 -18.20 -17.21 -35.28
C PRO A 597 -17.40 -18.50 -35.07
N LYS A 598 -17.07 -19.21 -36.14
CA LYS A 598 -16.23 -20.40 -36.07
C LYS A 598 -14.75 -20.01 -36.09
N ALA A 599 -13.91 -20.74 -35.38
CA ALA A 599 -12.47 -20.61 -35.52
C ALA A 599 -11.97 -21.30 -36.81
N GLY A 600 -11.01 -20.69 -37.49
CA GLY A 600 -10.50 -21.15 -38.79
C GLY A 600 -9.83 -20.01 -39.57
N GLN A 601 -9.57 -20.20 -40.87
CA GLN A 601 -8.86 -19.20 -41.68
C GLN A 601 -9.68 -17.92 -41.95
N TYR A 602 -10.99 -18.05 -42.17
CA TYR A 602 -11.84 -16.99 -42.74
C TYR A 602 -12.64 -16.19 -41.70
N GLN A 603 -12.94 -14.93 -42.02
CA GLN A 603 -13.68 -14.00 -41.15
C GLN A 603 -14.66 -13.11 -41.93
N GLY A 604 -15.69 -12.60 -41.26
CA GLY A 604 -16.77 -11.78 -41.83
C GLY A 604 -16.95 -10.42 -41.13
N PHE A 605 -15.88 -9.87 -40.56
CA PHE A 605 -15.90 -8.60 -39.80
C PHE A 605 -15.44 -7.40 -40.61
N ASP A 606 -14.34 -7.53 -41.37
CA ASP A 606 -13.77 -6.42 -42.16
C ASP A 606 -13.08 -6.90 -43.43
N GLY A 607 -13.41 -6.27 -44.56
CA GLY A 607 -12.91 -6.57 -45.90
C GLY A 607 -11.44 -6.23 -46.14
N ALA A 608 -10.87 -5.31 -45.37
CA ALA A 608 -9.46 -4.91 -45.50
C ALA A 608 -8.53 -5.71 -44.57
N ALA A 609 -9.06 -6.74 -43.88
CA ALA A 609 -8.28 -7.74 -43.16
C ALA A 609 -8.09 -9.00 -44.02
N LEU A 610 -7.06 -9.80 -43.71
CA LEU A 610 -6.80 -11.05 -44.43
C LEU A 610 -7.96 -12.04 -44.27
N HIS A 611 -8.14 -12.85 -45.31
CA HIS A 611 -9.13 -13.93 -45.36
C HIS A 611 -10.56 -13.50 -45.04
N PHE A 612 -10.95 -12.29 -45.45
CA PHE A 612 -12.36 -11.92 -45.52
C PHE A 612 -13.11 -12.83 -46.49
N ASP A 613 -14.25 -13.38 -46.06
CA ASP A 613 -15.19 -14.11 -46.90
C ASP A 613 -16.54 -13.36 -46.88
N PRO A 614 -17.04 -12.85 -48.03
CA PRO A 614 -18.28 -12.09 -48.10
C PRO A 614 -19.55 -12.91 -47.81
N ASN A 615 -19.47 -14.24 -47.64
CA ASN A 615 -20.58 -15.10 -47.25
C ASN A 615 -20.73 -15.24 -45.72
N LEU A 616 -19.74 -14.81 -44.94
CA LEU A 616 -19.72 -14.92 -43.48
C LEU A 616 -20.42 -13.79 -42.70
N PRO A 617 -20.53 -12.53 -43.18
CA PRO A 617 -21.26 -11.48 -42.48
C PRO A 617 -22.76 -11.77 -42.37
N ALA A 618 -23.34 -11.47 -41.21
CA ALA A 618 -24.77 -11.52 -40.97
C ALA A 618 -25.50 -10.40 -41.74
N VAL A 619 -26.54 -10.78 -42.49
CA VAL A 619 -27.42 -9.84 -43.20
C VAL A 619 -28.60 -9.48 -42.32
N PHE A 620 -28.94 -8.18 -42.26
CA PHE A 620 -30.09 -7.67 -41.50
C PHE A 620 -31.26 -7.35 -42.44
N PRO A 621 -32.53 -7.62 -42.05
CA PRO A 621 -32.97 -8.11 -40.74
C PRO A 621 -32.62 -9.58 -40.48
N LEU A 622 -32.02 -9.85 -39.32
CA LEU A 622 -31.50 -11.15 -38.89
C LEU A 622 -32.43 -11.78 -37.85
N VAL A 623 -32.85 -13.03 -38.02
CA VAL A 623 -33.55 -13.79 -36.95
C VAL A 623 -32.54 -14.60 -36.14
N LEU A 624 -32.09 -14.04 -35.03
CA LEU A 624 -31.17 -14.68 -34.09
C LEU A 624 -31.94 -15.67 -33.21
N GLN A 625 -31.53 -16.94 -33.23
CA GLN A 625 -32.18 -18.04 -32.51
C GLN A 625 -31.64 -18.15 -31.07
N ALA A 626 -32.45 -18.70 -30.16
CA ALA A 626 -31.97 -19.04 -28.83
C ALA A 626 -30.79 -20.04 -28.90
N GLY A 627 -29.73 -19.81 -28.13
CA GLY A 627 -28.47 -20.55 -28.25
C GLY A 627 -27.51 -19.99 -29.31
N GLN A 628 -27.75 -18.80 -29.84
CA GLN A 628 -26.83 -18.09 -30.74
C GLN A 628 -26.28 -16.81 -30.13
N SER A 629 -25.00 -16.56 -30.37
CA SER A 629 -24.31 -15.30 -30.07
C SER A 629 -24.08 -14.55 -31.38
N LEU A 630 -24.45 -13.27 -31.43
CA LEU A 630 -24.06 -12.35 -32.49
C LEU A 630 -22.87 -11.53 -32.01
N VAL A 631 -21.70 -11.73 -32.64
CA VAL A 631 -20.54 -10.85 -32.44
C VAL A 631 -20.62 -9.74 -33.48
N SER A 632 -20.69 -8.49 -33.02
CA SER A 632 -20.70 -7.31 -33.88
C SER A 632 -19.44 -6.48 -33.66
N THR A 633 -19.01 -5.76 -34.70
CA THR A 633 -17.73 -5.04 -34.69
C THR A 633 -17.89 -3.62 -35.23
N ILE A 634 -16.97 -2.73 -34.86
CA ILE A 634 -16.79 -1.43 -35.51
C ILE A 634 -15.42 -1.43 -36.19
N GLY A 635 -15.39 -1.05 -37.46
CA GLY A 635 -14.15 -0.85 -38.22
C GLY A 635 -13.34 0.35 -37.71
N ARG A 636 -12.02 0.27 -37.80
CA ARG A 636 -11.10 1.37 -37.52
C ARG A 636 -11.09 2.34 -38.72
N PRO A 637 -11.14 3.66 -38.52
CA PRO A 637 -10.87 4.62 -39.58
C PRO A 637 -9.51 4.35 -40.24
N LEU A 638 -9.48 4.27 -41.58
CA LEU A 638 -8.27 3.94 -42.34
C LEU A 638 -7.20 5.05 -42.29
N ASP A 639 -7.63 6.25 -41.91
CA ASP A 639 -6.90 7.51 -41.87
C ASP A 639 -6.39 7.91 -40.47
N ASP A 640 -6.69 7.13 -39.41
CA ASP A 640 -6.13 7.36 -38.07
C ASP A 640 -4.98 6.40 -37.72
N PRO A 641 -3.71 6.74 -38.04
CA PRO A 641 -2.54 6.00 -37.57
C PRO A 641 -2.26 6.21 -36.07
N ASN A 642 -2.95 7.16 -35.43
CA ASN A 642 -2.71 7.59 -34.07
C ASN A 642 -3.60 6.88 -33.05
N MET A 643 -4.72 6.24 -33.48
CA MET A 643 -5.59 5.50 -32.56
C MET A 643 -4.79 4.45 -31.78
N LEU A 644 -4.81 4.65 -30.47
CA LEU A 644 -4.11 3.91 -29.43
C LEU A 644 -4.82 2.57 -29.17
N ASP A 645 -4.05 1.55 -28.76
CA ASP A 645 -4.59 0.28 -28.29
C ASP A 645 -4.93 0.32 -26.80
N ILE A 646 -5.53 -0.77 -26.30
CA ILE A 646 -5.97 -0.93 -24.90
C ILE A 646 -4.83 -0.72 -23.88
N LEU A 647 -3.58 -0.88 -24.30
CA LEU A 647 -2.39 -0.66 -23.46
C LEU A 647 -1.85 0.78 -23.57
N ASN A 648 -2.35 1.59 -24.52
CA ASN A 648 -1.95 2.96 -24.78
C ASN A 648 -0.49 3.13 -25.26
N ILE A 649 0.08 2.11 -25.93
CA ILE A 649 1.52 2.04 -26.27
C ILE A 649 1.82 2.34 -27.76
N GLY A 650 1.56 3.58 -28.17
CA GLY A 650 2.22 4.18 -29.33
C GLY A 650 1.56 3.96 -30.71
N ARG A 651 1.99 4.78 -31.68
CA ARG A 651 1.29 5.01 -32.95
C ARG A 651 1.81 4.11 -34.08
N SER A 652 1.33 2.87 -34.17
CA SER A 652 1.55 2.01 -35.35
C SER A 652 0.45 0.98 -35.62
N GLY A 653 -0.78 1.22 -35.14
CA GLY A 653 -1.91 0.30 -35.30
C GLY A 653 -2.46 0.15 -36.73
N ALA A 654 -1.79 0.67 -37.76
CA ALA A 654 -2.27 0.79 -39.14
C ALA A 654 -2.51 -0.55 -39.88
N SER A 655 -2.06 -1.68 -39.32
CA SER A 655 -2.44 -3.02 -39.78
C SER A 655 -3.81 -3.43 -39.24
N VAL A 656 -4.15 -3.05 -38.00
CA VAL A 656 -5.40 -3.46 -37.35
C VAL A 656 -6.60 -2.75 -37.96
N ARG A 657 -7.62 -3.53 -38.33
CA ARG A 657 -8.85 -3.08 -38.99
C ARG A 657 -10.03 -2.92 -38.04
N LEU A 658 -10.03 -3.58 -36.89
CA LEU A 658 -11.13 -3.46 -35.93
C LEU A 658 -10.82 -2.47 -34.79
N ARG A 659 -11.80 -1.64 -34.47
CA ARG A 659 -11.78 -0.72 -33.32
C ARG A 659 -12.23 -1.43 -32.04
N THR A 660 -13.42 -2.03 -32.07
CA THR A 660 -14.08 -2.67 -30.93
C THR A 660 -14.95 -3.83 -31.42
N ALA A 661 -15.24 -4.77 -30.53
CA ALA A 661 -16.25 -5.82 -30.73
C ALA A 661 -17.08 -6.01 -29.46
N ALA A 662 -18.35 -6.41 -29.61
CA ALA A 662 -19.28 -6.72 -28.54
C ALA A 662 -20.12 -7.96 -28.88
N VAL A 663 -20.68 -8.63 -27.87
CA VAL A 663 -21.48 -9.86 -28.04
C VAL A 663 -22.90 -9.65 -27.54
N LEU A 664 -23.88 -9.89 -28.41
CA LEU A 664 -25.28 -10.07 -28.01
C LEU A 664 -25.61 -11.55 -28.00
N THR A 665 -26.04 -12.08 -26.85
CA THR A 665 -26.44 -13.50 -26.72
C THR A 665 -27.95 -13.66 -26.76
N CYS A 666 -28.47 -14.55 -27.61
CA CYS A 666 -29.87 -14.89 -27.63
C CYS A 666 -30.16 -16.12 -26.77
N LEU A 667 -31.04 -15.96 -25.79
CA LEU A 667 -31.42 -17.00 -24.82
C LEU A 667 -32.87 -17.45 -25.03
N ALA A 668 -33.19 -18.67 -24.56
CA ALA A 668 -34.55 -19.21 -24.60
C ALA A 668 -35.45 -18.63 -23.48
N ALA A 669 -34.84 -18.17 -22.40
CA ALA A 669 -35.49 -17.58 -21.23
C ALA A 669 -34.53 -16.60 -20.53
N PRO A 670 -35.01 -15.73 -19.63
CA PRO A 670 -34.16 -14.94 -18.73
C PRO A 670 -33.23 -15.81 -17.88
N VAL A 671 -32.10 -15.23 -17.46
CA VAL A 671 -31.13 -15.86 -16.55
C VAL A 671 -30.73 -14.91 -15.41
N PRO A 672 -30.26 -15.42 -14.26
CA PRO A 672 -29.75 -14.60 -13.17
C PRO A 672 -28.60 -13.67 -13.60
N ALA A 673 -28.52 -12.49 -12.99
CA ALA A 673 -27.43 -11.52 -13.24
C ALA A 673 -26.04 -12.03 -12.80
N THR A 674 -25.98 -13.12 -12.03
CA THR A 674 -24.74 -13.80 -11.63
C THR A 674 -24.17 -14.73 -12.71
N MET A 675 -24.92 -15.04 -13.78
CA MET A 675 -24.44 -15.92 -14.84
C MET A 675 -23.32 -15.27 -15.65
N LEU A 676 -22.30 -16.07 -15.99
CA LEU A 676 -21.30 -15.77 -17.00
C LEU A 676 -21.90 -15.91 -18.40
N ARG A 677 -21.39 -15.14 -19.37
CA ARG A 677 -21.80 -15.25 -20.77
C ARG A 677 -21.35 -16.62 -21.33
N PRO A 678 -22.18 -17.34 -22.09
CA PRO A 678 -21.71 -18.50 -22.85
C PRO A 678 -20.62 -18.09 -23.85
N PRO A 679 -19.75 -19.00 -24.30
CA PRO A 679 -18.70 -18.68 -25.26
C PRO A 679 -19.28 -18.04 -26.52
N TYR A 680 -18.66 -16.99 -27.06
CA TYR A 680 -19.19 -16.34 -28.28
C TYR A 680 -18.99 -17.23 -29.53
N CYS A 681 -17.90 -18.00 -29.55
CA CYS A 681 -17.51 -18.89 -30.64
C CYS A 681 -18.40 -20.15 -30.70
N GLY A 682 -18.53 -20.75 -31.89
CA GLY A 682 -19.13 -22.08 -32.08
C GLY A 682 -20.61 -22.22 -31.63
N ASN A 683 -21.10 -23.47 -31.62
CA ASN A 683 -22.50 -23.78 -31.29
C ASN A 683 -22.71 -24.35 -29.88
N GLU A 684 -21.66 -24.75 -29.18
CA GLU A 684 -21.74 -25.18 -27.78
C GLU A 684 -21.85 -23.93 -26.88
N LYS A 685 -22.98 -23.76 -26.19
CA LYS A 685 -23.26 -22.60 -25.32
C LYS A 685 -23.53 -23.02 -23.86
N PRO A 686 -22.56 -23.56 -23.12
CA PRO A 686 -22.72 -23.81 -21.69
C PRO A 686 -22.97 -22.50 -20.93
N LEU A 687 -23.76 -22.58 -19.86
CA LEU A 687 -24.00 -21.48 -18.93
C LEU A 687 -23.40 -21.84 -17.57
N PHE A 688 -22.68 -20.90 -16.97
CA PHE A 688 -22.00 -21.05 -15.68
C PHE A 688 -22.41 -19.91 -14.75
N ASP A 689 -22.60 -20.18 -13.46
CA ASP A 689 -22.90 -19.15 -12.46
C ASP A 689 -21.60 -18.68 -11.78
N SER A 690 -21.36 -17.37 -11.71
CA SER A 690 -20.21 -16.83 -10.97
C SER A 690 -20.32 -17.02 -9.46
N ALA A 691 -21.52 -17.25 -8.92
CA ALA A 691 -21.71 -17.64 -7.52
C ALA A 691 -21.12 -19.03 -7.18
N ALA A 692 -20.84 -19.86 -8.19
CA ALA A 692 -20.20 -21.17 -8.04
C ALA A 692 -18.67 -21.13 -8.22
N LEU A 693 -18.06 -19.96 -8.40
CA LEU A 693 -16.60 -19.83 -8.54
C LEU A 693 -15.88 -20.20 -7.24
N ARG A 694 -14.92 -21.12 -7.34
CA ARG A 694 -14.11 -21.60 -6.21
C ARG A 694 -13.01 -20.62 -5.80
N MET A 695 -13.44 -19.47 -5.29
CA MET A 695 -12.59 -18.36 -4.82
C MET A 695 -11.62 -18.77 -3.71
N ASP A 696 -11.94 -19.83 -2.98
CA ASP A 696 -11.13 -20.49 -1.94
C ASP A 696 -9.86 -21.16 -2.48
N LEU A 697 -9.83 -21.52 -3.77
CA LEU A 697 -8.65 -22.11 -4.43
C LEU A 697 -7.61 -21.06 -4.89
N LEU A 698 -7.90 -19.77 -4.74
CA LEU A 698 -6.98 -18.70 -5.14
C LEU A 698 -5.96 -18.40 -4.04
N PRO A 699 -4.65 -18.39 -4.35
CA PRO A 699 -3.65 -17.97 -3.39
C PRO A 699 -3.88 -16.53 -2.88
N THR A 700 -3.38 -16.29 -1.67
CA THR A 700 -3.47 -15.02 -0.94
C THR A 700 -2.05 -14.59 -0.56
N LEU A 701 -1.23 -14.30 -1.57
CA LEU A 701 0.19 -13.96 -1.41
C LEU A 701 0.39 -12.46 -1.17
N ALA A 702 1.48 -12.11 -0.47
CA ALA A 702 1.89 -10.72 -0.34
C ALA A 702 2.45 -10.18 -1.68
N PRO A 703 2.16 -8.93 -2.06
CA PRO A 703 2.69 -8.34 -3.29
C PRO A 703 4.20 -8.11 -3.15
N THR A 704 4.96 -8.43 -4.20
CA THR A 704 6.32 -7.90 -4.33
C THR A 704 6.29 -6.49 -4.93
N SER A 705 7.29 -5.66 -4.60
CA SER A 705 7.53 -4.41 -5.33
C SER A 705 7.96 -4.69 -6.77
N GLY A 706 7.81 -3.70 -7.65
CA GLY A 706 8.20 -3.79 -9.06
C GLY A 706 7.28 -2.97 -9.95
N TRP A 707 7.80 -2.54 -11.09
CA TRP A 707 7.00 -1.96 -12.16
C TRP A 707 6.36 -3.06 -13.02
N PHE A 708 5.19 -2.74 -13.55
CA PHE A 708 4.41 -3.59 -14.47
C PHE A 708 4.70 -3.20 -15.92
N PHE A 709 4.28 -4.02 -16.89
CA PHE A 709 4.51 -3.75 -18.31
C PHE A 709 3.90 -2.42 -18.76
N VAL A 710 2.60 -2.22 -18.50
CA VAL A 710 1.97 -0.90 -18.64
C VAL A 710 2.12 -0.15 -17.32
N ASN A 711 3.32 0.37 -17.05
CA ASN A 711 3.62 0.92 -15.73
C ASN A 711 2.79 2.17 -15.38
N SER A 712 2.26 2.90 -16.35
CA SER A 712 1.31 4.00 -16.12
C SER A 712 -0.09 3.49 -15.75
N LEU A 713 -0.74 4.21 -14.84
CA LEU A 713 -2.15 4.01 -14.46
C LEU A 713 -2.97 5.26 -14.77
N PRO A 714 -4.23 5.14 -15.20
CA PRO A 714 -5.17 6.25 -15.16
C PRO A 714 -5.36 6.72 -13.69
N PRO A 715 -5.54 8.03 -13.42
CA PRO A 715 -5.74 8.53 -12.06
C PRO A 715 -6.88 7.80 -11.33
N GLY A 716 -6.65 7.44 -10.06
CA GLY A 716 -7.64 6.73 -9.22
C GLY A 716 -7.93 5.28 -9.61
N THR A 717 -7.15 4.67 -10.52
CA THR A 717 -7.33 3.28 -10.96
C THR A 717 -6.31 2.35 -10.32
N SER A 718 -6.76 1.24 -9.72
CA SER A 718 -5.88 0.18 -9.19
C SER A 718 -5.32 -0.72 -10.30
N ARG A 719 -4.30 -1.56 -10.02
CA ARG A 719 -3.87 -2.59 -10.98
C ARG A 719 -4.98 -3.59 -11.24
N GLY A 720 -5.70 -4.03 -10.22
CA GLY A 720 -6.85 -4.92 -10.35
C GLY A 720 -7.92 -4.36 -11.28
N ALA A 721 -8.25 -3.08 -11.17
CA ALA A 721 -9.20 -2.40 -12.06
C ALA A 721 -8.66 -2.28 -13.50
N GLN A 722 -7.38 -1.95 -13.68
CA GLN A 722 -6.71 -1.91 -14.98
C GLN A 722 -6.77 -3.27 -15.69
N PHE A 723 -6.39 -4.34 -14.99
CA PHE A 723 -6.40 -5.70 -15.54
C PHE A 723 -7.82 -6.26 -15.71
N ALA A 724 -8.77 -5.94 -14.81
CA ALA A 724 -10.17 -6.28 -15.00
C ALA A 724 -10.73 -5.64 -16.28
N ARG A 725 -10.33 -4.40 -16.61
CA ARG A 725 -10.66 -3.74 -17.89
C ARG A 725 -10.01 -4.42 -19.10
N TYR A 726 -8.82 -5.00 -18.97
CA TYR A 726 -8.15 -5.72 -20.07
C TYR A 726 -8.91 -6.98 -20.52
N PHE A 727 -9.57 -7.70 -19.61
CA PHE A 727 -10.37 -8.89 -19.93
C PHE A 727 -11.89 -8.63 -19.98
N GLN A 728 -12.35 -7.38 -19.79
CA GLN A 728 -13.77 -7.03 -19.76
C GLN A 728 -14.50 -7.27 -21.10
N ARG A 729 -13.81 -7.03 -22.22
CA ARG A 729 -14.38 -7.11 -23.56
C ARG A 729 -14.02 -8.44 -24.23
N PRO A 730 -14.81 -8.95 -25.19
CA PRO A 730 -14.48 -10.19 -25.90
C PRO A 730 -13.16 -10.07 -26.67
N TRP A 731 -12.22 -10.98 -26.39
CA TRP A 731 -10.98 -11.16 -27.14
C TRP A 731 -11.27 -12.02 -28.37
N ILE A 732 -11.19 -11.43 -29.56
CA ILE A 732 -11.45 -12.08 -30.86
C ILE A 732 -10.20 -12.83 -31.30
N MET A 733 -10.21 -14.16 -31.17
CA MET A 733 -9.04 -15.03 -31.41
C MET A 733 -9.36 -16.20 -32.36
N THR A 734 -10.32 -15.98 -33.26
CA THR A 734 -10.86 -17.04 -34.14
C THR A 734 -10.04 -17.27 -35.42
N GLN A 735 -8.96 -16.52 -35.69
CA GLN A 735 -8.27 -16.59 -36.98
C GLN A 735 -7.02 -17.47 -36.95
N ALA A 736 -7.09 -18.60 -37.66
CA ALA A 736 -6.00 -19.57 -37.76
C ALA A 736 -4.72 -18.93 -38.30
N ASN A 737 -3.62 -19.11 -37.57
CA ASN A 737 -2.27 -18.66 -37.90
C ASN A 737 -2.08 -17.14 -38.03
N ASP A 738 -3.09 -16.32 -37.67
CA ASP A 738 -2.91 -14.87 -37.54
C ASP A 738 -1.82 -14.55 -36.50
N TRP A 739 -0.99 -13.56 -36.82
CA TRP A 739 0.09 -13.05 -35.97
C TRP A 739 -0.41 -11.96 -35.00
N CYS A 740 -1.64 -12.17 -34.49
CA CYS A 740 -2.39 -11.22 -33.68
C CYS A 740 -2.64 -9.87 -34.38
N ALA A 741 -2.71 -9.87 -35.71
CA ALA A 741 -2.82 -8.68 -36.53
C ALA A 741 -4.23 -8.56 -37.15
N LEU A 742 -4.52 -7.40 -37.74
CA LEU A 742 -5.72 -7.15 -38.54
C LEU A 742 -7.05 -7.21 -37.76
N ILE A 743 -7.56 -8.37 -37.33
CA ILE A 743 -8.88 -8.50 -36.69
C ILE A 743 -8.89 -8.41 -35.16
N LYS A 744 -7.76 -8.12 -34.51
CA LYS A 744 -7.72 -7.95 -33.05
C LYS A 744 -8.23 -6.55 -32.65
N PRO A 745 -9.43 -6.35 -32.08
CA PRO A 745 -10.00 -5.00 -31.92
C PRO A 745 -9.23 -4.20 -30.87
N VAL A 746 -8.72 -3.03 -31.24
CA VAL A 746 -7.72 -2.31 -30.42
C VAL A 746 -8.22 -1.86 -29.04
N GLU A 747 -9.52 -1.63 -28.85
CA GLU A 747 -10.10 -1.32 -27.54
C GLU A 747 -10.43 -2.57 -26.69
N ASN A 748 -10.35 -3.78 -27.27
CA ASN A 748 -10.72 -5.03 -26.61
C ASN A 748 -9.50 -5.80 -26.07
N GLN A 749 -8.44 -5.89 -26.87
CA GLN A 749 -7.29 -6.77 -26.61
C GLN A 749 -6.01 -6.18 -27.23
N THR A 750 -4.87 -6.80 -26.93
CA THR A 750 -3.57 -6.40 -27.50
C THR A 750 -3.39 -6.92 -28.94
N ARG A 751 -2.35 -6.47 -29.64
CA ARG A 751 -2.14 -6.66 -31.09
C ARG A 751 -0.86 -7.40 -31.48
N TYR A 752 -0.19 -8.06 -30.53
CA TYR A 752 1.01 -8.86 -30.78
C TYR A 752 1.25 -9.83 -29.61
N TYR A 753 1.85 -10.98 -29.92
CA TYR A 753 2.02 -12.12 -29.01
C TYR A 753 2.58 -11.72 -27.65
N ARG A 754 3.67 -10.93 -27.65
CA ARG A 754 4.40 -10.53 -26.44
C ARG A 754 3.50 -9.74 -25.49
N GLU A 755 2.78 -8.75 -26.01
CA GLU A 755 1.87 -7.90 -25.25
C GLU A 755 0.73 -8.74 -24.64
N SER A 756 0.15 -9.69 -25.37
CA SER A 756 -0.90 -10.57 -24.84
C SER A 756 -0.40 -11.41 -23.67
N HIS A 757 0.67 -12.19 -23.89
CA HIS A 757 1.18 -13.13 -22.91
C HIS A 757 1.79 -12.44 -21.69
N THR A 758 2.40 -11.25 -21.86
CA THR A 758 2.86 -10.44 -20.71
C THR A 758 1.69 -10.02 -19.82
N ILE A 759 0.59 -9.56 -20.42
CA ILE A 759 -0.62 -9.18 -19.68
C ILE A 759 -1.31 -10.39 -19.03
N GLU A 760 -1.35 -11.55 -19.69
CA GLU A 760 -1.80 -12.80 -19.06
C GLU A 760 -0.93 -13.21 -17.87
N SER A 761 0.39 -13.12 -18.01
CA SER A 761 1.36 -13.48 -16.97
C SER A 761 1.26 -12.56 -15.75
N GLU A 762 1.12 -11.25 -15.95
CA GLU A 762 0.87 -10.30 -14.86
C GLU A 762 -0.52 -10.52 -14.23
N ALA A 763 -1.56 -10.82 -15.01
CA ALA A 763 -2.89 -11.16 -14.51
C ALA A 763 -2.90 -12.44 -13.65
N ALA A 764 -2.23 -13.48 -14.12
CA ALA A 764 -2.11 -14.77 -13.43
C ALA A 764 -1.47 -14.61 -12.04
N LEU A 765 -0.47 -13.73 -11.92
CA LEU A 765 0.16 -13.41 -10.63
C LEU A 765 -0.72 -12.51 -9.75
N LEU A 766 -1.38 -11.49 -10.32
CA LEU A 766 -2.34 -10.64 -9.59
C LEU A 766 -3.47 -11.47 -8.95
N LEU A 767 -3.98 -12.47 -9.67
CA LEU A 767 -4.99 -13.42 -9.18
C LEU A 767 -4.52 -14.24 -7.96
N CYS A 768 -3.21 -14.41 -7.78
CA CYS A 768 -2.60 -15.11 -6.64
C CYS A 768 -2.29 -14.19 -5.43
N LEU A 769 -2.55 -12.87 -5.50
CA LEU A 769 -2.28 -11.94 -4.40
C LEU A 769 -3.45 -11.81 -3.42
N ASP A 770 -3.16 -11.38 -2.20
CA ASP A 770 -4.17 -10.94 -1.21
C ASP A 770 -5.12 -9.87 -1.82
N PRO A 771 -6.46 -10.06 -1.78
CA PRO A 771 -7.42 -9.04 -2.25
C PRO A 771 -7.33 -7.69 -1.52
N ASN A 772 -6.68 -7.63 -0.35
CA ASN A 772 -6.46 -6.41 0.43
C ASN A 772 -5.09 -5.77 0.17
N CYS A 773 -4.33 -6.27 -0.81
CA CYS A 773 -3.04 -5.70 -1.17
C CYS A 773 -3.17 -4.43 -2.04
N ILE A 774 -2.14 -3.58 -2.05
CA ILE A 774 -2.06 -2.30 -2.78
C ILE A 774 -2.38 -2.39 -4.28
N GLN A 775 -2.37 -3.58 -4.87
CA GLN A 775 -2.72 -3.78 -6.28
C GLN A 775 -4.25 -3.72 -6.52
N PHE A 776 -5.10 -3.83 -5.49
CA PHE A 776 -6.56 -3.90 -5.60
C PHE A 776 -7.28 -2.76 -4.87
N GLY A 777 -8.34 -2.25 -5.49
CA GLY A 777 -9.41 -1.52 -4.82
C GLY A 777 -10.61 -2.42 -4.49
N PRO A 778 -11.64 -1.89 -3.80
CA PRO A 778 -12.82 -2.67 -3.38
C PRO A 778 -13.51 -3.44 -4.53
N GLY A 779 -13.52 -4.77 -4.42
CA GLY A 779 -14.12 -5.67 -5.41
C GLY A 779 -13.30 -5.92 -6.67
N ASP A 780 -12.11 -5.33 -6.82
CA ASP A 780 -11.34 -5.44 -8.07
C ASP A 780 -10.77 -6.85 -8.32
N LYS A 781 -10.35 -7.59 -7.27
CA LYS A 781 -9.95 -9.01 -7.44
C LYS A 781 -11.11 -9.86 -7.96
N GLN A 782 -12.34 -9.61 -7.47
CA GLN A 782 -13.53 -10.35 -7.90
C GLN A 782 -13.88 -10.04 -9.38
N LYS A 783 -13.85 -8.76 -9.79
CA LYS A 783 -14.04 -8.36 -11.20
C LYS A 783 -12.96 -8.96 -12.12
N LEU A 784 -11.70 -8.99 -11.67
CA LEU A 784 -10.60 -9.60 -12.41
C LEU A 784 -10.79 -11.11 -12.57
N VAL A 785 -11.18 -11.84 -11.51
CA VAL A 785 -11.50 -13.28 -11.60
C VAL A 785 -12.64 -13.51 -12.60
N ILE A 786 -13.76 -12.79 -12.47
CA ILE A 786 -14.92 -12.91 -13.36
C ILE A 786 -14.52 -12.73 -14.83
N ASN A 787 -13.80 -11.65 -15.14
CA ASN A 787 -13.42 -11.33 -16.51
C ASN A 787 -12.35 -12.29 -17.06
N PHE A 788 -11.40 -12.74 -16.23
CA PHE A 788 -10.38 -13.71 -16.66
C PHE A 788 -10.94 -15.14 -16.83
N VAL A 789 -11.93 -15.55 -16.02
CA VAL A 789 -12.69 -16.79 -16.25
C VAL A 789 -13.55 -16.70 -17.51
N GLN A 790 -14.20 -15.56 -17.75
CA GLN A 790 -14.97 -15.33 -18.99
C GLN A 790 -14.08 -15.43 -20.24
N TYR A 791 -12.90 -14.81 -20.19
CA TYR A 791 -11.85 -14.91 -21.21
C TYR A 791 -11.35 -16.36 -21.37
N GLY A 792 -11.25 -17.12 -20.28
CA GLY A 792 -10.92 -18.55 -20.29
C GLY A 792 -11.97 -19.44 -20.96
N ILE A 793 -13.26 -19.19 -20.70
CA ILE A 793 -14.38 -19.85 -21.39
C ILE A 793 -14.28 -19.57 -22.90
N ASP A 794 -14.17 -18.31 -23.31
CA ASP A 794 -14.04 -17.96 -24.74
C ASP A 794 -12.80 -18.62 -25.36
N SER A 795 -11.65 -18.59 -24.69
CA SER A 795 -10.39 -19.19 -25.17
C SER A 795 -10.50 -20.70 -25.40
N HIS A 796 -11.13 -21.43 -24.46
CA HIS A 796 -11.33 -22.87 -24.59
C HIS A 796 -12.25 -23.22 -25.78
N TYR A 797 -13.39 -22.54 -25.90
CA TYR A 797 -14.34 -22.83 -26.98
C TYR A 797 -13.87 -22.31 -28.35
N VAL A 798 -12.99 -21.30 -28.40
CA VAL A 798 -12.24 -20.94 -29.61
C VAL A 798 -11.25 -22.04 -29.97
N ALA A 799 -10.47 -22.57 -29.01
CA ALA A 799 -9.54 -23.69 -29.26
C ALA A 799 -10.26 -24.91 -29.84
N LYS A 800 -11.36 -25.33 -29.20
CA LYS A 800 -12.24 -26.45 -29.58
C LYS A 800 -12.91 -26.29 -30.95
N SER A 801 -12.96 -25.07 -31.49
CA SER A 801 -13.62 -24.73 -32.76
C SER A 801 -12.70 -24.90 -33.99
N PHE A 802 -11.38 -24.98 -33.79
CA PHE A 802 -10.39 -25.20 -34.87
C PHE A 802 -10.42 -26.65 -35.40
N GLY A 803 -10.02 -26.83 -36.66
CA GLY A 803 -10.12 -28.12 -37.37
C GLY A 803 -9.01 -29.15 -37.11
N GLY A 804 -8.16 -28.95 -36.10
CA GLY A 804 -6.96 -29.78 -35.86
C GLY A 804 -5.86 -28.98 -35.17
N ASN A 805 -4.61 -29.10 -35.67
CA ASN A 805 -3.45 -28.34 -35.17
C ASN A 805 -3.44 -26.84 -35.60
N GLU A 806 -4.59 -26.32 -36.00
CA GLU A 806 -4.80 -24.90 -36.26
C GLU A 806 -5.06 -24.15 -34.95
N GLY A 807 -4.65 -22.88 -34.92
CA GLY A 807 -4.84 -21.98 -33.78
C GLY A 807 -4.45 -20.56 -34.14
N ASP A 808 -5.03 -19.58 -33.46
CA ASP A 808 -4.60 -18.17 -33.49
C ASP A 808 -3.29 -18.04 -32.70
N ARG A 809 -2.31 -17.24 -33.16
CA ARG A 809 -1.00 -17.20 -32.49
C ARG A 809 -1.07 -16.57 -31.10
N CYS A 810 -2.07 -15.74 -30.80
CA CYS A 810 -2.28 -15.21 -29.46
C CYS A 810 -3.10 -16.13 -28.54
N LEU A 811 -3.46 -17.34 -28.96
CA LEU A 811 -4.29 -18.23 -28.14
C LEU A 811 -3.45 -19.01 -27.12
N SER A 812 -3.72 -18.73 -25.84
CA SER A 812 -3.02 -19.27 -24.67
C SER A 812 -3.86 -20.32 -23.92
N LYS A 813 -3.19 -21.28 -23.28
CA LYS A 813 -3.82 -22.40 -22.55
C LYS A 813 -4.24 -22.04 -21.12
N TRP A 814 -3.49 -21.16 -20.46
CA TRP A 814 -3.72 -20.84 -19.05
C TRP A 814 -5.14 -20.35 -18.75
N PRO A 815 -5.75 -19.44 -19.53
CA PRO A 815 -7.09 -18.94 -19.25
C PRO A 815 -8.13 -20.07 -19.20
N GLY A 816 -8.04 -21.04 -20.13
CA GLY A 816 -8.93 -22.20 -20.17
C GLY A 816 -8.73 -23.13 -18.96
N VAL A 817 -7.47 -23.48 -18.64
CA VAL A 817 -7.14 -24.32 -17.48
C VAL A 817 -7.60 -23.66 -16.17
N PHE A 818 -7.34 -22.35 -16.01
CA PHE A 818 -7.78 -21.55 -14.86
C PHE A 818 -9.30 -21.51 -14.76
N ALA A 819 -10.02 -21.20 -15.84
CA ALA A 819 -11.49 -21.23 -15.86
C ALA A 819 -12.04 -22.62 -15.47
N GLY A 820 -11.43 -23.70 -15.98
CA GLY A 820 -11.77 -25.06 -15.58
C GLY A 820 -11.55 -25.34 -14.09
N ILE A 821 -10.49 -24.80 -13.48
CA ILE A 821 -10.23 -24.95 -12.04
C ILE A 821 -11.29 -24.17 -11.24
N MET A 822 -11.58 -22.92 -11.61
CA MET A 822 -12.54 -22.07 -10.90
C MET A 822 -13.99 -22.57 -11.02
N LEU A 823 -14.35 -23.24 -12.12
CA LEU A 823 -15.70 -23.75 -12.43
C LEU A 823 -15.86 -25.27 -12.22
N ASP A 824 -14.83 -25.97 -11.76
CA ASP A 824 -14.71 -27.44 -11.72
C ASP A 824 -14.94 -28.18 -13.06
N HIS A 825 -14.94 -27.47 -14.19
CA HIS A 825 -15.23 -28.07 -15.49
C HIS A 825 -14.06 -28.93 -16.00
N ALA A 826 -14.23 -30.26 -16.02
CA ALA A 826 -13.16 -31.22 -16.31
C ALA A 826 -12.48 -30.99 -17.67
N GLU A 827 -13.26 -30.81 -18.74
CA GLU A 827 -12.75 -30.57 -20.11
C GLU A 827 -11.92 -29.28 -20.22
N MET A 828 -12.27 -28.25 -19.42
CA MET A 828 -11.51 -26.99 -19.38
C MET A 828 -10.25 -27.14 -18.53
N ARG A 829 -10.26 -27.93 -17.44
CA ARG A 829 -9.05 -28.23 -16.66
C ARG A 829 -7.99 -28.94 -17.49
N SER A 830 -8.39 -29.92 -18.30
CA SER A 830 -7.50 -30.68 -19.19
C SER A 830 -7.44 -30.10 -20.61
N ALA A 831 -7.62 -28.78 -20.78
CA ALA A 831 -7.90 -28.16 -22.08
C ALA A 831 -6.89 -28.57 -23.16
N ASN A 832 -7.41 -29.17 -24.24
CA ASN A 832 -6.68 -29.44 -25.48
C ASN A 832 -5.47 -30.40 -25.36
N ASN A 833 -5.45 -31.29 -24.35
CA ASN A 833 -4.43 -32.35 -24.20
C ASN A 833 -4.46 -33.34 -25.40
N GLY A 834 -3.79 -32.97 -26.50
CA GLY A 834 -3.75 -33.70 -27.77
C GLY A 834 -3.85 -32.84 -29.04
N HIS A 835 -4.08 -31.52 -28.93
CA HIS A 835 -4.31 -30.62 -30.07
C HIS A 835 -3.43 -29.35 -29.99
N HIS A 836 -2.70 -29.03 -31.05
CA HIS A 836 -1.70 -27.95 -31.06
C HIS A 836 -2.27 -26.52 -31.28
N SER A 837 -3.53 -26.28 -30.90
CA SER A 837 -4.19 -24.98 -31.07
C SER A 837 -3.62 -23.87 -30.16
N PHE A 838 -3.02 -24.24 -29.03
CA PHE A 838 -2.29 -23.32 -28.14
C PHE A 838 -0.81 -23.24 -28.54
N LYS A 839 -0.44 -22.18 -29.28
CA LYS A 839 0.91 -22.10 -29.89
C LYS A 839 2.04 -22.09 -28.86
N THR A 840 1.79 -21.52 -27.69
CA THR A 840 2.67 -21.49 -26.52
C THR A 840 3.22 -22.87 -26.13
N GLU A 841 2.43 -23.93 -26.30
CA GLU A 841 2.88 -25.31 -26.01
C GLU A 841 3.69 -25.92 -27.16
N ALA A 842 3.32 -25.62 -28.41
CA ALA A 842 3.91 -26.21 -29.60
C ALA A 842 5.31 -25.65 -29.95
N LEU A 843 5.73 -24.58 -29.28
CA LEU A 843 7.07 -23.97 -29.44
C LEU A 843 8.16 -24.62 -28.58
N LEU A 844 7.84 -25.65 -27.76
CA LEU A 844 8.79 -26.27 -26.83
C LEU A 844 8.86 -27.80 -26.99
N TYR A 845 10.04 -28.39 -26.76
CA TYR A 845 10.26 -29.83 -26.92
C TYR A 845 11.38 -30.39 -26.02
N ARG A 846 11.41 -31.72 -25.84
CA ARG A 846 12.55 -32.45 -25.23
C ARG A 846 13.65 -32.70 -26.26
N GLY A 847 14.90 -32.41 -25.94
CA GLY A 847 16.03 -32.67 -26.82
C GLY A 847 17.38 -32.70 -26.08
N THR A 848 18.46 -32.45 -26.82
CA THR A 848 19.80 -32.22 -26.26
C THR A 848 20.34 -30.94 -26.86
N GLY A 849 20.34 -29.88 -26.07
CA GLY A 849 20.80 -28.56 -26.48
C GLY A 849 22.32 -28.45 -26.44
N TRP A 850 22.87 -27.48 -27.16
CA TRP A 850 24.33 -27.27 -27.21
C TRP A 850 24.95 -26.87 -25.85
N THR A 851 24.14 -26.37 -24.90
CA THR A 851 24.54 -26.10 -23.50
C THR A 851 24.37 -27.31 -22.57
N GLY A 852 23.90 -28.45 -23.08
CA GLY A 852 23.48 -29.61 -22.29
C GLY A 852 22.02 -29.57 -21.80
N ALA A 853 21.29 -28.49 -22.08
CA ALA A 853 19.88 -28.34 -21.72
C ALA A 853 18.97 -29.41 -22.38
N THR A 854 17.91 -29.83 -21.68
CA THR A 854 16.99 -30.89 -22.15
C THR A 854 15.58 -30.40 -22.50
N ALA A 855 15.16 -29.25 -21.97
CA ALA A 855 13.94 -28.54 -22.39
C ALA A 855 14.35 -27.38 -23.31
N LEU A 856 13.93 -27.44 -24.58
CA LEU A 856 14.40 -26.57 -25.66
C LEU A 856 13.23 -25.86 -26.34
N TYR A 857 13.51 -24.71 -26.94
CA TYR A 857 12.58 -23.93 -27.74
C TYR A 857 12.82 -24.12 -29.25
N SER A 858 11.74 -24.04 -30.01
CA SER A 858 11.65 -24.05 -31.48
C SER A 858 10.85 -22.83 -31.95
N SER A 859 11.19 -22.21 -33.09
CA SER A 859 10.35 -21.15 -33.66
C SER A 859 9.09 -21.68 -34.37
N ARG A 860 9.01 -23.01 -34.56
CA ARG A 860 7.93 -23.68 -35.31
C ARG A 860 7.31 -24.85 -34.55
N GLU A 861 6.03 -25.01 -34.81
CA GLU A 861 5.09 -25.91 -34.11
C GLU A 861 5.22 -27.39 -34.52
N ASN A 862 6.19 -27.71 -35.39
CA ASN A 862 6.31 -29.00 -36.08
C ASN A 862 7.74 -29.59 -36.09
N ALA A 863 8.56 -29.28 -35.08
CA ALA A 863 9.85 -29.92 -34.77
C ALA A 863 10.96 -29.88 -35.85
N LEU A 864 10.81 -29.05 -36.89
CA LEU A 864 11.82 -28.87 -37.95
C LEU A 864 12.85 -27.75 -37.67
N ASP A 865 12.60 -26.89 -36.68
CA ASP A 865 13.40 -25.68 -36.40
C ASP A 865 14.04 -25.77 -35.01
N THR A 866 15.10 -26.58 -34.94
CA THR A 866 15.68 -27.07 -33.69
C THR A 866 17.00 -26.37 -33.32
N HIS A 867 17.08 -25.05 -33.55
CA HIS A 867 18.35 -24.30 -33.49
C HIS A 867 19.12 -24.46 -32.17
N GLU A 868 18.44 -24.57 -31.03
CA GLU A 868 19.07 -24.82 -29.72
C GLU A 868 19.86 -26.14 -29.61
N GLN A 869 19.69 -27.11 -30.53
CA GLN A 869 20.50 -28.35 -30.56
C GLN A 869 21.95 -28.10 -31.01
N PHE A 870 22.18 -27.04 -31.79
CA PHE A 870 23.46 -26.77 -32.43
C PHE A 870 24.19 -25.61 -31.76
N SER A 871 25.52 -25.61 -31.78
CA SER A 871 26.27 -24.48 -31.24
C SER A 871 26.12 -23.26 -32.17
N PRO A 872 25.85 -22.06 -31.64
CA PRO A 872 25.77 -20.82 -32.43
C PRO A 872 27.10 -20.47 -33.12
N PHE A 873 28.21 -21.06 -32.69
CA PHE A 873 29.53 -20.89 -33.30
C PHE A 873 29.77 -21.86 -34.47
N ASP A 874 28.88 -22.85 -34.69
CA ASP A 874 28.83 -23.67 -35.91
C ASP A 874 27.74 -23.14 -36.84
N ASN A 875 28.11 -22.15 -37.65
CA ASN A 875 27.24 -21.54 -38.65
C ASN A 875 26.63 -22.58 -39.62
N ASN A 876 27.27 -23.73 -39.88
CA ASN A 876 26.73 -24.69 -40.83
C ASN A 876 25.41 -25.29 -40.33
N ASN A 877 25.35 -25.66 -39.05
CA ASN A 877 24.15 -26.26 -38.47
C ASN A 877 23.19 -25.19 -37.88
N TRP A 878 23.69 -24.15 -37.22
CA TRP A 878 22.84 -23.09 -36.63
C TRP A 878 22.11 -22.23 -37.68
N CYS A 879 22.67 -22.04 -38.87
CA CYS A 879 22.05 -21.23 -39.92
C CYS A 879 21.09 -21.99 -40.84
N GLN A 880 21.18 -23.33 -40.91
CA GLN A 880 20.41 -24.14 -41.86
C GLN A 880 19.03 -24.59 -41.31
N THR A 881 18.59 -24.03 -40.19
CA THR A 881 17.37 -24.44 -39.45
C THR A 881 16.05 -24.05 -40.13
N ASP A 882 16.06 -23.22 -41.19
CA ASP A 882 14.85 -22.91 -41.97
C ASP A 882 15.12 -22.52 -43.44
N PRO A 883 14.59 -23.28 -44.42
CA PRO A 883 14.54 -22.87 -45.82
C PRO A 883 13.68 -21.60 -46.10
N GLY A 884 12.80 -21.22 -45.17
CA GLY A 884 11.92 -20.05 -45.25
C GLY A 884 12.51 -18.72 -44.76
N GLY A 885 13.77 -18.67 -44.36
CA GLY A 885 14.47 -17.43 -43.98
C GLY A 885 14.41 -17.04 -42.50
N ASN A 886 13.95 -17.91 -41.62
CA ASN A 886 14.14 -17.78 -40.17
C ASN A 886 15.37 -18.57 -39.68
N ASN A 887 16.57 -17.99 -39.85
CA ASN A 887 17.80 -18.59 -39.32
C ASN A 887 17.85 -18.60 -37.77
N GLY A 888 18.74 -19.42 -37.20
CA GLY A 888 18.86 -19.62 -35.74
C GLY A 888 18.99 -18.33 -34.91
N PHE A 889 19.63 -17.27 -35.42
CA PHE A 889 19.70 -15.98 -34.71
C PHE A 889 18.35 -15.26 -34.63
N LYS A 890 17.54 -15.33 -35.68
CA LYS A 890 16.16 -14.80 -35.66
C LYS A 890 15.28 -15.62 -34.71
N ASN A 891 15.51 -16.93 -34.62
CA ASN A 891 14.76 -17.83 -33.74
C ASN A 891 15.11 -17.61 -32.27
N GLU A 892 16.40 -17.42 -31.97
CA GLU A 892 16.91 -17.01 -30.66
C GLU A 892 16.42 -15.60 -30.28
N SER A 893 16.29 -14.68 -31.25
CA SER A 893 15.67 -13.37 -31.03
C SER A 893 14.18 -13.51 -30.65
N TYR A 894 13.38 -14.34 -31.33
CA TYR A 894 11.98 -14.59 -30.92
C TYR A 894 11.91 -15.23 -29.52
N ARG A 895 12.72 -16.26 -29.26
CA ARG A 895 12.87 -16.95 -27.96
C ARG A 895 13.04 -15.95 -26.82
N ARG A 896 13.92 -14.97 -26.99
CA ARG A 896 14.35 -14.00 -25.96
C ARG A 896 13.56 -12.71 -25.92
N THR A 897 13.00 -12.23 -27.03
CA THR A 897 12.29 -10.94 -27.10
C THR A 897 10.78 -11.07 -27.02
N THR A 898 10.20 -12.16 -27.55
CA THR A 898 8.75 -12.31 -27.74
C THR A 898 8.14 -13.38 -26.84
N HIS A 899 8.89 -14.44 -26.51
CA HIS A 899 8.34 -15.66 -25.93
C HIS A 899 8.72 -15.89 -24.45
N SER A 900 9.90 -16.42 -24.16
CA SER A 900 10.23 -17.09 -22.88
C SER A 900 9.91 -16.30 -21.61
N HIS A 901 10.24 -15.01 -21.60
CA HIS A 901 10.02 -14.13 -20.45
C HIS A 901 8.54 -13.79 -20.20
N THR A 902 7.70 -13.83 -21.25
CA THR A 902 6.26 -13.53 -21.16
C THR A 902 5.45 -14.63 -20.48
N TRP A 903 6.04 -15.82 -20.32
CA TRP A 903 5.40 -17.00 -19.79
C TRP A 903 5.66 -17.23 -18.29
N VAL A 904 6.57 -16.44 -17.69
CA VAL A 904 7.14 -16.67 -16.35
C VAL A 904 6.06 -16.60 -15.25
N GLY A 905 5.23 -15.56 -15.24
CA GLY A 905 4.18 -15.40 -14.22
C GLY A 905 3.04 -16.40 -14.39
N THR A 906 2.69 -16.76 -15.62
CA THR A 906 1.75 -17.85 -15.92
C THR A 906 2.25 -19.19 -15.38
N ALA A 907 3.50 -19.54 -15.65
CA ALA A 907 4.11 -20.79 -15.17
C ALA A 907 4.32 -20.83 -13.65
N LEU A 908 4.41 -19.66 -13.00
CA LEU A 908 4.45 -19.53 -11.55
C LEU A 908 3.06 -19.67 -10.92
N ALA A 909 2.06 -18.93 -11.44
CA ALA A 909 0.67 -19.03 -10.98
C ALA A 909 0.13 -20.46 -11.11
N ALA A 910 0.44 -21.15 -12.21
CA ALA A 910 0.09 -22.56 -12.39
C ALA A 910 0.77 -23.50 -11.37
N ARG A 911 1.99 -23.20 -10.89
CA ARG A 911 2.60 -23.94 -9.76
C ARG A 911 1.91 -23.61 -8.44
N LEU A 912 1.68 -22.31 -8.16
CA LEU A 912 1.05 -21.82 -6.93
C LEU A 912 -0.38 -22.33 -6.73
N MET A 913 -1.12 -22.56 -7.82
CA MET A 913 -2.46 -23.17 -7.81
C MET A 913 -2.45 -24.70 -7.93
N ASN A 914 -1.29 -25.36 -7.83
CA ASN A 914 -1.11 -26.80 -8.02
C ASN A 914 -1.72 -27.33 -9.33
N ALA A 915 -1.64 -26.53 -10.40
CA ALA A 915 -2.31 -26.74 -11.68
C ALA A 915 -1.42 -27.41 -12.75
N THR A 916 -0.16 -27.71 -12.45
CA THR A 916 0.80 -28.31 -13.39
C THR A 916 0.31 -29.65 -13.96
N GLY A 917 -0.33 -30.48 -13.13
CA GLY A 917 -0.94 -31.75 -13.55
C GLY A 917 -2.21 -31.60 -14.39
N TYR A 918 -2.97 -30.51 -14.22
CA TYR A 918 -4.10 -30.20 -15.10
C TYR A 918 -3.60 -29.69 -16.47
N TRP A 919 -2.58 -28.83 -16.45
CA TRP A 919 -1.92 -28.32 -17.65
C TRP A 919 -1.27 -29.45 -18.47
N ASN A 920 -0.63 -30.42 -17.81
CA ASN A 920 -0.05 -31.61 -18.45
C ASN A 920 0.98 -31.29 -19.55
N ASN A 921 1.96 -30.43 -19.22
CA ASN A 921 3.10 -30.10 -20.09
C ASN A 921 4.35 -29.86 -19.23
N ASP A 922 5.09 -30.94 -18.94
CA ASP A 922 6.31 -30.93 -18.13
C ASP A 922 7.43 -30.11 -18.79
N VAL A 923 7.58 -30.24 -20.12
CA VAL A 923 8.50 -29.46 -20.96
C VAL A 923 8.35 -27.96 -20.74
N PHE A 924 7.12 -27.43 -20.72
CA PHE A 924 6.86 -26.02 -20.49
C PHE A 924 7.35 -25.56 -19.11
N PHE A 925 7.05 -26.31 -18.06
CA PHE A 925 7.47 -25.95 -16.71
C PHE A 925 8.99 -25.98 -16.53
N ASP A 926 9.65 -27.04 -17.03
CA ASP A 926 11.11 -27.18 -17.00
C ASP A 926 11.82 -26.09 -17.84
N TYR A 927 11.25 -25.75 -19.00
CA TYR A 927 11.79 -24.69 -19.86
C TYR A 927 11.76 -23.31 -19.18
N ILE A 928 10.70 -23.00 -18.42
CA ILE A 928 10.63 -21.74 -17.68
C ILE A 928 11.56 -21.74 -16.46
N ASP A 929 11.68 -22.86 -15.74
CA ASP A 929 12.69 -22.98 -14.68
C ASP A 929 14.09 -22.74 -15.26
N ARG A 930 14.43 -23.41 -16.38
CA ARG A 930 15.67 -23.17 -17.14
C ARG A 930 15.85 -21.69 -17.52
N TRP A 931 14.86 -21.06 -18.17
CA TRP A 931 14.93 -19.65 -18.57
C TRP A 931 15.23 -18.72 -17.39
N MET A 932 14.72 -19.05 -16.20
CA MET A 932 14.89 -18.26 -14.99
C MET A 932 16.13 -18.64 -14.13
N THR A 933 16.85 -19.71 -14.46
CA THR A 933 18.04 -20.15 -13.69
C THR A 933 19.33 -20.31 -14.49
N GLU A 934 19.30 -20.65 -15.79
CA GLU A 934 20.50 -20.84 -16.61
C GLU A 934 21.29 -19.53 -16.75
N ASP A 935 22.59 -19.57 -16.44
CA ASP A 935 23.49 -18.43 -16.61
C ASP A 935 24.15 -18.47 -17.99
N ASP A 936 23.68 -17.60 -18.90
CA ASP A 936 24.24 -17.47 -20.24
C ASP A 936 25.27 -16.34 -20.39
N SER A 937 25.62 -15.64 -19.30
CA SER A 937 26.54 -14.49 -19.35
C SER A 937 27.92 -14.82 -19.93
N ALA A 938 28.39 -16.06 -19.75
CA ALA A 938 29.67 -16.54 -20.27
C ALA A 938 29.76 -16.58 -21.81
N TYR A 939 28.62 -16.51 -22.52
CA TYR A 939 28.57 -16.54 -23.99
C TYR A 939 27.59 -15.53 -24.61
N TYR A 940 26.76 -14.83 -23.82
CA TYR A 940 25.77 -13.88 -24.29
C TYR A 940 26.35 -12.74 -25.15
N ASP A 941 27.44 -12.09 -24.70
CA ASP A 941 28.05 -10.98 -25.44
C ASP A 941 28.67 -11.46 -26.77
N ALA A 942 29.31 -12.63 -26.76
CA ALA A 942 29.84 -13.26 -27.97
C ALA A 942 28.73 -13.65 -28.96
N LEU A 943 27.60 -14.16 -28.45
CA LEU A 943 26.41 -14.50 -29.23
C LEU A 943 25.75 -13.24 -29.84
N MET A 944 25.66 -12.14 -29.09
CA MET A 944 25.16 -10.85 -29.56
C MET A 944 26.08 -10.28 -30.64
N GLN A 945 27.40 -10.24 -30.41
CA GLN A 945 28.38 -9.77 -31.38
C GLN A 945 28.35 -10.59 -32.68
N LEU A 946 28.28 -11.92 -32.56
CA LEU A 946 28.17 -12.83 -33.69
C LEU A 946 26.87 -12.59 -34.46
N SER A 947 25.73 -12.52 -33.79
CA SER A 947 24.41 -12.23 -34.41
C SER A 947 24.39 -10.89 -35.17
N MET A 948 25.05 -9.87 -34.63
CA MET A 948 25.17 -8.55 -35.27
C MET A 948 26.10 -8.54 -36.49
N SER A 949 26.94 -9.57 -36.69
CA SER A 949 27.74 -9.75 -37.91
C SER A 949 26.98 -10.45 -39.06
N ALA A 950 25.71 -10.84 -38.85
CA ALA A 950 24.85 -11.53 -39.81
C ALA A 950 25.46 -12.78 -40.50
N PRO A 951 26.08 -13.72 -39.74
CA PRO A 951 26.84 -14.85 -40.30
C PRO A 951 25.96 -15.86 -41.07
N CYS A 952 24.66 -15.91 -40.76
CA CYS A 952 23.66 -16.70 -41.48
C CYS A 952 23.08 -15.98 -42.72
N GLY A 953 23.68 -14.87 -43.14
CA GLY A 953 23.13 -13.98 -44.16
C GLY A 953 21.92 -13.16 -43.68
N GLY A 954 21.50 -12.21 -44.52
CA GLY A 954 20.48 -11.22 -44.17
C GLY A 954 21.07 -9.98 -43.50
N GLY A 955 20.26 -9.32 -42.67
CA GLY A 955 20.69 -8.16 -41.87
C GLY A 955 21.08 -8.55 -40.44
N PRO A 956 21.79 -7.66 -39.71
CA PRO A 956 22.10 -7.86 -38.29
C PRO A 956 20.85 -8.13 -37.44
N VAL A 957 20.90 -9.14 -36.57
CA VAL A 957 19.80 -9.50 -35.67
C VAL A 957 20.19 -9.18 -34.22
N ASN A 958 19.38 -8.40 -33.53
CA ASN A 958 19.48 -8.24 -32.08
C ASN A 958 18.78 -9.44 -31.40
N ILE A 959 19.53 -10.23 -30.64
CA ILE A 959 19.00 -11.41 -29.92
C ILE A 959 18.19 -11.05 -28.66
N GLY A 960 18.09 -9.78 -28.27
CA GLY A 960 17.23 -9.31 -27.19
C GLY A 960 17.91 -9.22 -25.83
N TYR A 961 17.69 -10.24 -25.00
CA TYR A 961 17.97 -10.20 -23.55
C TYR A 961 18.65 -11.50 -23.08
N PRO A 962 19.52 -11.46 -22.06
CA PRO A 962 20.11 -12.66 -21.45
C PRO A 962 19.06 -13.47 -20.69
N GLN A 963 19.38 -14.71 -20.34
CA GLN A 963 18.52 -15.53 -19.49
C GLN A 963 18.45 -14.96 -18.06
N ARG A 964 17.48 -15.45 -17.27
CA ARG A 964 17.09 -14.91 -15.95
C ARG A 964 16.49 -13.49 -16.05
N SER A 965 15.96 -13.12 -17.21
CA SER A 965 15.38 -11.80 -17.49
C SER A 965 13.86 -11.84 -17.62
N VAL A 966 13.19 -10.84 -17.04
CA VAL A 966 11.79 -10.49 -17.36
C VAL A 966 11.74 -8.99 -17.71
N PRO A 967 12.18 -8.62 -18.92
CA PRO A 967 12.50 -7.23 -19.28
C PRO A 967 11.29 -6.31 -19.44
N PHE A 968 10.07 -6.86 -19.33
CA PHE A 968 8.81 -6.12 -19.37
C PHE A 968 8.02 -6.18 -18.05
N SER A 969 8.51 -6.87 -17.02
CA SER A 969 7.81 -6.91 -15.72
C SER A 969 8.77 -7.23 -14.57
N GLN A 970 9.24 -6.18 -13.88
CA GLN A 970 9.99 -6.36 -12.64
C GLN A 970 9.11 -6.94 -11.53
N PHE A 971 7.81 -6.66 -11.54
CA PHE A 971 6.83 -7.35 -10.69
C PHE A 971 6.88 -8.87 -10.89
N THR A 972 6.79 -9.36 -12.13
CA THR A 972 6.87 -10.80 -12.44
C THR A 972 8.21 -11.41 -12.02
N LYS A 973 9.33 -10.73 -12.25
CA LYS A 973 10.67 -11.21 -11.80
C LYS A 973 10.77 -11.28 -10.28
N ASN A 974 10.21 -10.31 -9.56
CA ASN A 974 10.26 -10.31 -8.11
C ASN A 974 9.31 -11.34 -7.49
N MET A 975 8.11 -11.52 -8.05
CA MET A 975 7.20 -12.62 -7.68
C MET A 975 7.86 -13.99 -7.85
N TRP A 976 8.60 -14.21 -8.96
CA TRP A 976 9.38 -15.42 -9.15
C TRP A 976 10.42 -15.62 -8.05
N ASN A 977 11.29 -14.63 -7.83
CA ASN A 977 12.35 -14.70 -6.82
C ASN A 977 11.84 -14.86 -5.36
N ALA A 978 10.56 -14.55 -5.10
CA ALA A 978 9.95 -14.67 -3.77
C ALA A 978 9.17 -15.97 -3.54
N TYR A 979 8.73 -16.64 -4.61
CA TYR A 979 7.73 -17.72 -4.53
C TYR A 979 8.05 -18.97 -5.40
N ARG A 980 9.28 -19.10 -5.90
CA ARG A 980 9.72 -20.26 -6.71
C ARG A 980 11.07 -20.82 -6.26
#